data_AF-A0A399XUM7-F1
#
_entry.id   AF-A0A399XUM7-F1
#
_cell.length_a   1.000
_cell.length_b   1.000
_cell.length_c   1.000
_cell.angle_alpha   90.00
_cell.angle_beta   90.00
_cell.angle_gamma   90.00
#
_symmetry.space_group_name_H-M   'P 1'
#
loop_
_entity.id
_entity.type
_entity.pdbx_description
1 polymer ?
#
loop_
_entity_poly.entity_id
_entity_poly.type
_entity_poly.pdbx_seq_one_letter_code
_entity_poly.pdbx_strand_id
1 'polypeptide(L)'
;MAPQGPRGLDADIGGLTFALSDAFARVAPAVSTSLGDPASIRRWTDLALGLAERSPGVAIAFIEASPAVLEDLPVAGLERWVNQGRSLIGGGWRSARLAMSYFDNGAALLGLVPVTALDHLVAVVGLLSETAPEIAAGCIREAPAALADLNPGDREPFLRLLESVTRGSWADTDRCLERTPALLGAVEPAFRPGLLELASSLVEQVGPGAFRLFTEAAEALAAIAAGDRGDVLGSARRLGASDAEAAVEYIKSAQSVRSRLSSEQERHWFEAGLGVLDEPDGSARAVSWFRLESVGSLEMLASLAGRVELHDVGSVLRLYAEALSGTQVLVQPRDVLVRRRIGWGSEGGSTTDGVSIFLPSAVDTFGEHQANFSVYKVHTTHQAARLEFGSFRFEFDADGEFLASTSVRREADVDNGRRSVSPGRPPMRRYFDLFEDRLLISELFAVVEGTRIDARASGEYPGIRNALRRLQDHEAGARPDVEAMPLRQAFVENLQRASLGRRDLMRWPADKADQLASAVTTLQIVERRGATVQDSAEVAAILYDAAASLPNVPPRESGGGWSVPGDDTGGTHPPPGATSAKRHPGASVEVPFEPPPQPGHRGEFKPELVQLLATMADQGEDAFGRCLARQDLEELLAGCRELAVSDNADGDEEPTLDELLDNLQSEASERAAADTDEEGTRESNGDGSDGIEWYRYDEWDYRAHDYRPAWCALGEQRAQQGGLDFYDDTLRRHHGLVVETRRQFERMRPESFRRIRRLEDGHEIDLDEAIQFHADKLAGAGPLARFYSRRNKIDRNVAVALLLDMSASTGEVIGEHNKRIIDVEKESAVLMIEALEAIGDAYGIYCFSGEGRENVELSVVKELDESLDDRVRMRIDAIEPVQATRMGPAIRHVVAKLDAHDAKVKIFILVSDGRPEDEDYGRDRDEREYAVHDTRRALIEAKRLRIEPFLITVDSEGHDYLGQMCDDIGYEVVTDIEALPRRLPRLYRYVASE
;
A
#
# COMPACT_ATOMS: atom_id res chain seq x y z
N MET A 1 -62.30 34.71 4.97
CA MET A 1 -62.20 36.04 5.60
C MET A 1 -61.71 37.02 4.54
N ALA A 2 -62.31 38.21 4.47
CA ALA A 2 -62.10 39.23 3.45
C ALA A 2 -60.63 39.72 3.36
N PRO A 3 -60.17 40.24 2.19
CA PRO A 3 -58.84 40.82 2.06
C PRO A 3 -58.81 42.17 2.78
N GLN A 4 -57.89 42.35 3.73
CA GLN A 4 -57.62 43.66 4.30
C GLN A 4 -56.86 44.51 3.29
N GLY A 5 -57.46 45.64 2.88
CA GLY A 5 -56.81 46.66 2.07
C GLY A 5 -55.79 47.49 2.87
N PRO A 6 -54.89 48.23 2.19
CA PRO A 6 -53.82 48.98 2.83
C PRO A 6 -54.38 50.27 3.44
N ARG A 7 -54.45 50.35 4.76
CA ARG A 7 -54.61 51.61 5.50
C ARG A 7 -53.32 51.84 6.29
N GLY A 8 -52.41 52.67 5.75
CA GLY A 8 -51.17 52.99 6.45
C GLY A 8 -50.16 53.90 5.74
N LEU A 9 -50.41 54.38 4.51
CA LEU A 9 -49.37 55.07 3.71
C LEU A 9 -49.39 56.61 3.77
N ASP A 10 -50.47 57.28 4.18
CA ASP A 10 -50.57 58.75 4.08
C ASP A 10 -50.02 59.54 5.29
N ALA A 11 -49.72 58.90 6.43
CA ALA A 11 -49.19 59.58 7.62
C ALA A 11 -47.65 59.66 7.68
N ASP A 12 -46.93 58.78 6.97
CA ASP A 12 -45.45 58.70 6.99
C ASP A 12 -44.77 59.64 5.98
N ILE A 13 -45.48 60.08 4.94
CA ILE A 13 -44.89 60.87 3.84
C ILE A 13 -44.46 62.27 4.32
N GLY A 14 -45.19 62.88 5.26
CA GLY A 14 -44.87 64.19 5.85
C GLY A 14 -43.64 64.18 6.78
N GLY A 15 -43.42 63.07 7.50
CA GLY A 15 -42.25 62.89 8.36
C GLY A 15 -40.97 62.64 7.57
N LEU A 16 -41.06 61.84 6.51
CA LEU A 16 -39.93 61.50 5.64
C LEU A 16 -39.46 62.69 4.78
N THR A 17 -40.39 63.55 4.31
CA THR A 17 -40.04 64.78 3.58
C THR A 17 -39.36 65.83 4.46
N PHE A 18 -39.76 65.93 5.74
CA PHE A 18 -39.06 66.76 6.72
C PHE A 18 -37.65 66.23 7.01
N ALA A 19 -37.51 64.91 7.25
CA ALA A 19 -36.21 64.27 7.49
C ALA A 19 -35.23 64.42 6.30
N LEU A 20 -35.73 64.30 5.07
CA LEU A 20 -34.93 64.54 3.86
C LEU A 20 -34.42 65.98 3.76
N SER A 21 -35.28 66.95 4.08
CA SER A 21 -34.93 68.37 4.05
C SER A 21 -33.90 68.73 5.15
N ASP A 22 -34.05 68.13 6.34
CA ASP A 22 -33.12 68.28 7.46
C ASP A 22 -31.74 67.67 7.15
N ALA A 23 -31.71 66.43 6.64
CA ALA A 23 -30.47 65.77 6.22
C ALA A 23 -29.74 66.57 5.13
N PHE A 24 -30.47 67.08 4.13
CA PHE A 24 -29.89 67.92 3.07
C PHE A 24 -29.28 69.22 3.64
N ALA A 25 -30.01 69.92 4.51
CA ALA A 25 -29.53 71.17 5.10
C ALA A 25 -28.29 70.98 5.98
N ARG A 26 -28.20 69.85 6.70
CA ARG A 26 -27.07 69.50 7.55
C ARG A 26 -25.82 69.15 6.74
N VAL A 27 -25.97 68.43 5.62
CA VAL A 27 -24.86 67.84 4.88
C VAL A 27 -24.36 68.71 3.72
N ALA A 28 -25.23 69.53 3.12
CA ALA A 28 -24.90 70.39 1.98
C ALA A 28 -23.65 71.28 2.16
N PRO A 29 -23.35 71.87 3.34
CA PRO A 29 -22.12 72.65 3.52
C PRO A 29 -20.83 71.84 3.37
N ALA A 30 -20.81 70.60 3.87
CA ALA A 30 -19.65 69.71 3.77
C ALA A 30 -19.45 69.26 2.32
N VAL A 31 -20.52 68.82 1.65
CA VAL A 31 -20.49 68.41 0.23
C VAL A 31 -20.10 69.56 -0.69
N SER A 32 -20.59 70.78 -0.41
CA SER A 32 -20.23 71.99 -1.17
C SER A 32 -18.73 72.32 -1.07
N THR A 33 -18.09 71.95 0.05
CA THR A 33 -16.65 72.16 0.25
C THR A 33 -15.84 71.15 -0.55
N SER A 34 -16.29 69.88 -0.61
CA SER A 34 -15.60 68.82 -1.37
C SER A 34 -15.79 68.93 -2.89
N LEU A 35 -16.98 69.33 -3.37
CA LEU A 35 -17.28 69.42 -4.80
C LEU A 35 -16.74 70.69 -5.47
N GLY A 36 -16.58 71.79 -4.73
CA GLY A 36 -15.90 73.03 -5.17
C GLY A 36 -16.54 73.84 -6.31
N ASP A 37 -17.35 73.23 -7.18
CA ASP A 37 -17.98 73.89 -8.33
C ASP A 37 -19.52 73.83 -8.32
N PRO A 38 -20.22 74.90 -8.75
CA PRO A 38 -21.68 74.95 -8.75
C PRO A 38 -22.37 73.95 -9.69
N ALA A 39 -21.68 73.39 -10.68
CA ALA A 39 -22.28 72.43 -11.61
C ALA A 39 -22.34 71.03 -10.99
N SER A 40 -21.29 70.62 -10.28
CA SER A 40 -21.23 69.36 -9.52
C SER A 40 -22.19 69.33 -8.35
N ILE A 41 -22.38 70.46 -7.65
CA ILE A 41 -23.40 70.57 -6.58
C ILE A 41 -24.81 70.41 -7.15
N ARG A 42 -25.10 71.00 -8.32
CA ARG A 42 -26.38 70.80 -9.02
C ARG A 42 -26.57 69.33 -9.40
N ARG A 43 -25.55 68.69 -9.97
CA ARG A 43 -25.59 67.26 -10.32
C ARG A 43 -25.85 66.37 -9.10
N TRP A 44 -25.16 66.61 -7.97
CA TRP A 44 -25.40 65.88 -6.72
C TRP A 44 -26.84 66.07 -6.21
N THR A 45 -27.35 67.30 -6.30
CA THR A 45 -28.75 67.61 -5.92
C THR A 45 -29.75 66.90 -6.83
N ASP A 46 -29.52 66.90 -8.14
CA ASP A 46 -30.37 66.22 -9.13
C ASP A 46 -30.39 64.70 -8.90
N LEU A 47 -29.24 64.10 -8.53
CA LEU A 47 -29.13 62.69 -8.17
C LEU A 47 -29.90 62.36 -6.87
N ALA A 48 -29.81 63.20 -5.84
CA ALA A 48 -30.57 63.04 -4.60
C ALA A 48 -32.09 63.13 -4.83
N LEU A 49 -32.53 64.09 -5.66
CA LEU A 49 -33.93 64.23 -6.06
C LEU A 49 -34.44 63.01 -6.83
N GLY A 50 -33.65 62.49 -7.77
CA GLY A 50 -33.99 61.28 -8.53
C GLY A 50 -34.11 60.01 -7.66
N LEU A 51 -33.37 59.92 -6.55
CA LEU A 51 -33.56 58.86 -5.55
C LEU A 51 -34.81 59.09 -4.71
N ALA A 52 -35.09 60.33 -4.31
CA ALA A 52 -36.23 60.69 -3.47
C ALA A 52 -37.58 60.42 -4.14
N GLU A 53 -37.66 60.55 -5.48
CA GLU A 53 -38.83 60.17 -6.28
C GLU A 53 -39.19 58.68 -6.16
N ARG A 54 -38.20 57.83 -5.88
CA ARG A 54 -38.39 56.38 -5.72
C ARG A 54 -38.54 55.97 -4.26
N SER A 55 -37.67 56.48 -3.38
CA SER A 55 -37.70 56.21 -1.95
C SER A 55 -37.01 57.35 -1.17
N PRO A 56 -37.77 58.12 -0.36
CA PRO A 56 -37.19 59.17 0.48
C PRO A 56 -36.12 58.67 1.45
N GLY A 57 -36.26 57.45 1.99
CA GLY A 57 -35.29 56.86 2.92
C GLY A 57 -33.94 56.54 2.28
N VAL A 58 -33.93 56.09 1.03
CA VAL A 58 -32.68 55.84 0.27
C VAL A 58 -31.98 57.15 -0.07
N ALA A 59 -32.74 58.20 -0.40
CA ALA A 59 -32.18 59.53 -0.65
C ALA A 59 -31.53 60.13 0.60
N ILE A 60 -32.09 59.90 1.80
CA ILE A 60 -31.49 60.31 3.08
C ILE A 60 -30.14 59.60 3.28
N ALA A 61 -30.09 58.27 3.13
CA ALA A 61 -28.86 57.49 3.28
C ALA A 61 -27.77 57.94 2.29
N PHE A 62 -28.12 58.20 1.03
CA PHE A 62 -27.20 58.77 0.04
C PHE A 62 -26.66 60.14 0.47
N ILE A 63 -27.53 61.05 0.92
CA ILE A 63 -27.12 62.40 1.35
C ILE A 63 -26.18 62.30 2.55
N GLU A 64 -26.49 61.47 3.54
CA GLU A 64 -25.68 61.31 4.75
C GLU A 64 -24.32 60.65 4.49
N ALA A 65 -24.24 59.70 3.55
CA ALA A 65 -22.99 59.05 3.14
C ALA A 65 -22.13 59.91 2.20
N SER A 66 -22.70 60.92 1.54
CA SER A 66 -22.02 61.72 0.51
C SER A 66 -20.71 62.39 0.95
N PRO A 67 -20.59 63.01 2.15
CA PRO A 67 -19.34 63.67 2.57
C PRO A 67 -18.15 62.73 2.64
N ALA A 68 -18.34 61.54 3.23
CA ALA A 68 -17.29 60.55 3.39
C ALA A 68 -16.90 59.91 2.06
N VAL A 69 -17.87 59.63 1.18
CA VAL A 69 -17.60 59.04 -0.14
C VAL A 69 -16.85 59.99 -1.08
N LEU A 70 -17.07 61.30 -0.96
CA LEU A 70 -16.39 62.30 -1.79
C LEU A 70 -14.90 62.47 -1.43
N GLU A 71 -14.41 61.86 -0.34
CA GLU A 71 -12.97 61.79 -0.04
C GLU A 71 -12.26 60.78 -0.96
N ASP A 72 -12.93 59.66 -1.30
CA ASP A 72 -12.36 58.55 -2.07
C ASP A 72 -12.88 58.48 -3.53
N LEU A 73 -14.01 59.11 -3.85
CA LEU A 73 -14.66 59.03 -5.17
C LEU A 73 -14.71 60.39 -5.89
N PRO A 74 -14.09 60.53 -7.08
CA PRO A 74 -14.21 61.75 -7.88
C PRO A 74 -15.64 61.92 -8.43
N VAL A 75 -16.02 63.18 -8.70
CA VAL A 75 -17.37 63.57 -9.16
C VAL A 75 -17.86 62.77 -10.38
N ALA A 76 -16.96 62.36 -11.27
CA ALA A 76 -17.30 61.54 -12.44
C ALA A 76 -17.81 60.13 -12.09
N GLY A 77 -17.40 59.57 -10.94
CA GLY A 77 -17.83 58.27 -10.45
C GLY A 77 -19.14 58.30 -9.64
N LEU A 78 -19.57 59.49 -9.18
CA LEU A 78 -20.76 59.67 -8.34
C LEU A 78 -22.05 59.20 -9.04
N GLU A 79 -22.18 59.48 -10.34
CA GLU A 79 -23.32 59.02 -11.13
C GLU A 79 -23.38 57.48 -11.19
N ARG A 80 -22.24 56.79 -11.32
CA ARG A 80 -22.20 55.32 -11.34
C ARG A 80 -22.60 54.75 -9.98
N TRP A 81 -22.04 55.30 -8.90
CA TRP A 81 -22.33 54.87 -7.54
C TRP A 81 -23.83 55.03 -7.19
N VAL A 82 -24.43 56.16 -7.56
CA VAL A 82 -25.88 56.38 -7.39
C VAL A 82 -26.70 55.42 -8.25
N ASN A 83 -26.29 55.18 -9.50
CA ASN A 83 -26.99 54.24 -10.38
C ASN A 83 -26.96 52.80 -9.86
N GLN A 84 -25.85 52.36 -9.27
CA GLN A 84 -25.70 51.07 -8.59
C GLN A 84 -26.65 50.95 -7.39
N GLY A 85 -26.70 51.95 -6.51
CA GLY A 85 -27.65 51.94 -5.39
C GLY A 85 -29.10 51.99 -5.87
N ARG A 86 -29.36 52.72 -6.96
CA ARG A 86 -30.69 52.80 -7.59
C ARG A 86 -31.14 51.47 -8.22
N SER A 87 -30.23 50.67 -8.78
CA SER A 87 -30.59 49.36 -9.35
C SER A 87 -31.04 48.35 -8.30
N LEU A 88 -30.64 48.51 -7.04
CA LEU A 88 -31.09 47.67 -5.92
C LEU A 88 -32.53 47.96 -5.46
N ILE A 89 -33.13 49.06 -5.92
CA ILE A 89 -34.51 49.44 -5.59
C ILE A 89 -35.49 48.67 -6.48
N GLY A 90 -35.71 47.38 -6.18
CA GLY A 90 -36.88 46.61 -6.64
C GLY A 90 -38.18 47.12 -6.01
N GLY A 91 -39.36 46.89 -6.59
CA GLY A 91 -40.63 47.53 -6.21
C GLY A 91 -41.21 47.27 -4.81
N GLY A 92 -40.45 46.70 -3.85
CA GLY A 92 -40.86 46.42 -2.47
C GLY A 92 -40.09 47.24 -1.41
N TRP A 93 -40.48 47.10 -0.13
CA TRP A 93 -39.84 47.80 0.99
C TRP A 93 -38.49 47.18 1.42
N ARG A 94 -38.27 45.89 1.16
CA ARG A 94 -37.03 45.17 1.50
C ARG A 94 -35.84 45.58 0.64
N SER A 95 -36.06 45.77 -0.65
CA SER A 95 -35.09 46.30 -1.62
C SER A 95 -34.67 47.74 -1.30
N ALA A 96 -35.58 48.58 -0.79
CA ALA A 96 -35.23 49.92 -0.33
C ALA A 96 -34.25 49.88 0.86
N ARG A 97 -34.41 48.92 1.79
CA ARG A 97 -33.49 48.74 2.93
C ARG A 97 -32.11 48.21 2.52
N LEU A 98 -32.03 47.37 1.50
CA LEU A 98 -30.76 46.94 0.89
C LEU A 98 -30.02 48.12 0.25
N ALA A 99 -30.74 48.97 -0.50
CA ALA A 99 -30.16 50.16 -1.10
C ALA A 99 -29.66 51.17 -0.03
N MET A 100 -30.38 51.33 1.08
CA MET A 100 -29.90 52.13 2.22
C MET A 100 -28.60 51.55 2.80
N SER A 101 -28.55 50.24 3.07
CA SER A 101 -27.35 49.56 3.59
C SER A 101 -26.15 49.72 2.65
N TYR A 102 -26.37 49.72 1.32
CA TYR A 102 -25.32 49.97 0.33
C TYR A 102 -24.73 51.38 0.44
N PHE A 103 -25.58 52.41 0.59
CA PHE A 103 -25.11 53.78 0.79
C PHE A 103 -24.41 53.97 2.13
N ASP A 104 -24.94 53.38 3.22
CA ASP A 104 -24.36 53.47 4.56
C ASP A 104 -22.94 52.87 4.62
N ASN A 105 -22.68 51.77 3.88
CA ASN A 105 -21.37 51.12 3.81
C ASN A 105 -20.49 51.63 2.64
N GLY A 106 -21.00 52.57 1.83
CA GLY A 106 -20.36 52.99 0.59
C GLY A 106 -18.97 53.62 0.79
N ALA A 107 -18.77 54.40 1.85
CA ALA A 107 -17.47 55.01 2.15
C ALA A 107 -16.41 53.94 2.47
N ALA A 108 -16.75 52.95 3.30
CA ALA A 108 -15.84 51.86 3.65
C ALA A 108 -15.49 50.99 2.42
N LEU A 109 -16.46 50.74 1.54
CA LEU A 109 -16.25 49.97 0.32
C LEU A 109 -15.38 50.71 -0.71
N LEU A 110 -15.65 52.00 -0.94
CA LEU A 110 -14.92 52.81 -1.92
C LEU A 110 -13.49 53.15 -1.50
N GLY A 111 -13.20 53.17 -0.19
CA GLY A 111 -11.82 53.24 0.31
C GLY A 111 -11.00 51.96 0.05
N LEU A 112 -11.64 50.83 -0.26
CA LEU A 112 -10.98 49.53 -0.46
C LEU A 112 -10.91 49.09 -1.92
N VAL A 113 -11.92 49.41 -2.73
CA VAL A 113 -12.03 48.99 -4.14
C VAL A 113 -12.55 50.13 -5.04
N PRO A 114 -12.16 50.17 -6.33
CA PRO A 114 -12.70 51.17 -7.25
C PRO A 114 -14.20 50.96 -7.48
N VAL A 115 -14.91 52.05 -7.80
CA VAL A 115 -16.37 52.03 -8.07
C VAL A 115 -16.79 51.05 -9.17
N THR A 116 -15.89 50.70 -10.09
CA THR A 116 -16.12 49.69 -11.13
C THR A 116 -16.14 48.27 -10.58
N ALA A 117 -15.34 47.96 -9.56
CA ALA A 117 -15.34 46.64 -8.94
C ALA A 117 -16.61 46.41 -8.09
N LEU A 118 -17.26 47.48 -7.61
CA LEU A 118 -18.53 47.38 -6.89
C LEU A 118 -19.69 46.88 -7.76
N ASP A 119 -19.57 46.92 -9.09
CA ASP A 119 -20.58 46.33 -9.97
C ASP A 119 -20.80 44.83 -9.68
N HIS A 120 -19.72 44.11 -9.34
CA HIS A 120 -19.78 42.69 -8.98
C HIS A 120 -20.54 42.46 -7.66
N LEU A 121 -20.28 43.28 -6.64
CA LEU A 121 -20.99 43.22 -5.35
C LEU A 121 -22.47 43.57 -5.51
N VAL A 122 -22.78 44.59 -6.32
CA VAL A 122 -24.17 44.99 -6.62
C VAL A 122 -24.91 43.90 -7.38
N ALA A 123 -24.22 43.18 -8.28
CA ALA A 123 -24.78 42.02 -8.97
C ALA A 123 -25.08 40.87 -8.00
N VAL A 124 -24.17 40.54 -7.08
CA VAL A 124 -24.40 39.55 -5.99
C VAL A 124 -25.64 39.90 -5.18
N VAL A 125 -25.71 41.13 -4.67
CA VAL A 125 -26.85 41.61 -3.87
C VAL A 125 -28.14 41.57 -4.68
N GLY A 126 -28.08 41.93 -5.97
CA GLY A 126 -29.22 41.85 -6.89
C GLY A 126 -29.76 40.42 -7.02
N LEU A 127 -28.88 39.44 -7.25
CA LEU A 127 -29.24 38.01 -7.34
C LEU A 127 -29.85 37.46 -6.04
N LEU A 128 -29.33 37.90 -4.90
CA LEU A 128 -29.80 37.49 -3.58
C LEU A 128 -31.07 38.23 -3.12
N SER A 129 -31.37 39.40 -3.69
CA SER A 129 -32.46 40.24 -3.21
C SER A 129 -33.84 39.57 -3.29
N GLU A 130 -34.05 38.70 -4.27
CA GLU A 130 -35.29 37.95 -4.47
C GLU A 130 -35.31 36.61 -3.74
N THR A 131 -34.15 35.95 -3.61
CA THR A 131 -34.02 34.59 -3.08
C THR A 131 -33.74 34.55 -1.58
N ALA A 132 -32.83 35.40 -1.08
CA ALA A 132 -32.36 35.42 0.30
C ALA A 132 -31.97 36.85 0.76
N PRO A 133 -32.95 37.71 1.12
CA PRO A 133 -32.71 39.12 1.41
C PRO A 133 -31.87 39.37 2.69
N GLU A 134 -31.88 38.43 3.64
CA GLU A 134 -31.04 38.54 4.85
C GLU A 134 -29.56 38.30 4.53
N ILE A 135 -29.24 37.33 3.65
CA ILE A 135 -27.87 37.07 3.17
C ILE A 135 -27.39 38.26 2.33
N ALA A 136 -28.26 38.85 1.50
CA ALA A 136 -27.94 40.06 0.73
C ALA A 136 -27.54 41.24 1.63
N ALA A 137 -28.26 41.43 2.75
CA ALA A 137 -27.95 42.48 3.72
C ALA A 137 -26.67 42.19 4.53
N GLY A 138 -26.43 40.92 4.89
CA GLY A 138 -25.19 40.45 5.50
C GLY A 138 -23.98 40.73 4.61
N CYS A 139 -24.07 40.36 3.33
CA CYS A 139 -23.00 40.52 2.35
C CYS A 139 -22.51 41.98 2.22
N ILE A 140 -23.43 42.96 2.17
CA ILE A 140 -23.05 44.39 2.09
C ILE A 140 -22.29 44.86 3.35
N ARG A 141 -22.70 44.37 4.52
CA ARG A 141 -22.15 44.78 5.81
C ARG A 141 -20.81 44.13 6.11
N GLU A 142 -20.60 42.90 5.67
CA GLU A 142 -19.40 42.11 5.96
C GLU A 142 -18.32 42.27 4.87
N ALA A 143 -18.71 42.65 3.64
CA ALA A 143 -17.77 42.89 2.54
C ALA A 143 -16.61 43.86 2.87
N PRO A 144 -16.80 44.99 3.59
CA PRO A 144 -15.68 45.86 3.95
C PRO A 144 -14.62 45.16 4.80
N ALA A 145 -15.03 44.33 5.77
CA ALA A 145 -14.11 43.60 6.62
C ALA A 145 -13.35 42.53 5.82
N ALA A 146 -14.05 41.72 5.02
CA ALA A 146 -13.46 40.70 4.17
C ALA A 146 -12.47 41.29 3.13
N LEU A 147 -12.78 42.47 2.56
CA LEU A 147 -11.90 43.16 1.61
C LEU A 147 -10.69 43.82 2.28
N ALA A 148 -10.81 44.24 3.54
CA ALA A 148 -9.71 44.83 4.30
C ALA A 148 -8.62 43.79 4.63
N ASP A 149 -9.02 42.55 4.89
CA ASP A 149 -8.11 41.42 5.14
C ASP A 149 -7.36 40.95 3.87
N LEU A 150 -7.81 41.39 2.69
CA LEU A 150 -7.23 41.04 1.40
C LEU A 150 -6.23 42.09 0.90
N ASN A 151 -5.19 41.60 0.20
CA ASN A 151 -4.25 42.46 -0.51
C ASN A 151 -4.95 43.25 -1.63
N PRO A 152 -4.53 44.48 -1.94
CA PRO A 152 -5.21 45.32 -2.94
C PRO A 152 -5.40 44.68 -4.31
N GLY A 153 -4.45 43.83 -4.76
CA GLY A 153 -4.54 43.12 -6.04
C GLY A 153 -5.56 41.97 -6.06
N ASP A 154 -5.92 41.42 -4.89
CA ASP A 154 -6.80 40.26 -4.78
C ASP A 154 -8.28 40.66 -4.63
N ARG A 155 -8.56 41.93 -4.29
CA ARG A 155 -9.90 42.43 -3.94
C ARG A 155 -10.91 42.36 -5.09
N GLU A 156 -10.53 42.81 -6.29
CA GLU A 156 -11.43 42.76 -7.46
C GLU A 156 -11.64 41.32 -7.97
N PRO A 157 -10.58 40.48 -8.13
CA PRO A 157 -10.74 39.06 -8.43
C PRO A 157 -11.63 38.31 -7.43
N PHE A 158 -11.53 38.62 -6.13
CA PHE A 158 -12.38 38.04 -5.10
C PHE A 158 -13.86 38.40 -5.30
N LEU A 159 -14.18 39.66 -5.62
CA LEU A 159 -15.57 40.06 -5.89
C LEU A 159 -16.14 39.37 -7.13
N ARG A 160 -15.32 39.11 -8.15
CA ARG A 160 -15.73 38.32 -9.34
C ARG A 160 -16.00 36.86 -9.00
N LEU A 161 -15.17 36.26 -8.14
CA LEU A 161 -15.40 34.91 -7.64
C LEU A 161 -16.70 34.85 -6.85
N LEU A 162 -16.91 35.79 -5.92
CA LEU A 162 -18.13 35.88 -5.12
C LEU A 162 -19.37 35.96 -6.02
N GLU A 163 -19.36 36.81 -7.04
CA GLU A 163 -20.45 36.90 -8.02
C GLU A 163 -20.70 35.58 -8.74
N SER A 164 -19.63 34.90 -9.16
CA SER A 164 -19.73 33.61 -9.85
C SER A 164 -20.31 32.53 -8.93
N VAL A 165 -19.81 32.44 -7.68
CA VAL A 165 -20.32 31.50 -6.67
C VAL A 165 -21.78 31.77 -6.38
N THR A 166 -22.20 33.02 -6.21
CA THR A 166 -23.61 33.36 -5.97
C THR A 166 -24.51 32.96 -7.13
N ARG A 167 -24.05 33.08 -8.38
CA ARG A 167 -24.81 32.62 -9.56
C ARG A 167 -24.96 31.09 -9.58
N GLY A 168 -23.94 30.35 -9.17
CA GLY A 168 -23.99 28.88 -9.11
C GLY A 168 -24.75 28.33 -7.91
N SER A 169 -24.50 28.88 -6.71
CA SER A 169 -25.07 28.47 -5.43
C SER A 169 -25.18 29.68 -4.50
N TRP A 170 -26.40 30.20 -4.32
CA TRP A 170 -26.64 31.31 -3.39
C TRP A 170 -26.30 30.94 -1.94
N ALA A 171 -26.43 29.66 -1.56
CA ALA A 171 -26.19 29.16 -0.21
C ALA A 171 -24.71 29.23 0.21
N ASP A 172 -23.78 29.19 -0.75
CA ASP A 172 -22.34 29.24 -0.48
C ASP A 172 -21.78 30.67 -0.44
N THR A 173 -22.61 31.68 -0.71
CA THR A 173 -22.15 33.09 -0.78
C THR A 173 -21.60 33.59 0.56
N ASP A 174 -22.29 33.30 1.65
CA ASP A 174 -21.90 33.72 3.00
C ASP A 174 -20.58 33.05 3.43
N ARG A 175 -20.48 31.73 3.19
CA ARG A 175 -19.26 30.95 3.44
C ARG A 175 -18.08 31.43 2.60
N CYS A 176 -18.33 31.82 1.35
CA CYS A 176 -17.32 32.40 0.47
C CYS A 176 -16.81 33.73 1.01
N LEU A 177 -17.69 34.58 1.52
CA LEU A 177 -17.31 35.86 2.12
C LEU A 177 -16.45 35.68 3.37
N GLU A 178 -16.80 34.73 4.23
CA GLU A 178 -16.12 34.49 5.50
C GLU A 178 -14.77 33.75 5.35
N ARG A 179 -14.73 32.66 4.56
CA ARG A 179 -13.54 31.76 4.54
C ARG A 179 -12.47 32.16 3.53
N THR A 180 -12.83 32.78 2.40
CA THR A 180 -11.87 33.05 1.31
C THR A 180 -10.71 33.96 1.72
N PRO A 181 -10.88 35.02 2.52
CA PRO A 181 -9.76 35.85 2.99
C PRO A 181 -8.70 35.06 3.77
N ALA A 182 -9.14 34.16 4.67
CA ALA A 182 -8.25 33.30 5.43
C ALA A 182 -7.50 32.30 4.54
N LEU A 183 -8.19 31.70 3.57
CA LEU A 183 -7.60 30.76 2.60
C LEU A 183 -6.53 31.43 1.73
N LEU A 184 -6.82 32.64 1.22
CA LEU A 184 -5.84 33.42 0.46
C LEU A 184 -4.68 33.91 1.32
N GLY A 185 -4.93 34.19 2.61
CA GLY A 185 -3.90 34.55 3.58
C GLY A 185 -2.86 33.45 3.81
N ALA A 186 -3.26 32.19 3.72
CA ALA A 186 -2.38 31.02 3.89
C ALA A 186 -1.44 30.77 2.69
N VAL A 187 -1.66 31.43 1.55
CA VAL A 187 -0.93 31.24 0.30
C VAL A 187 -0.11 32.50 -0.06
N GLU A 188 1.12 32.33 -0.57
CA GLU A 188 1.94 33.47 -0.96
C GLU A 188 1.30 34.33 -2.06
N PRO A 189 1.50 35.66 -2.05
CA PRO A 189 0.90 36.57 -3.03
C PRO A 189 1.15 36.21 -4.51
N ALA A 190 2.26 35.52 -4.81
CA ALA A 190 2.60 35.11 -6.18
C ALA A 190 1.63 34.05 -6.76
N PHE A 191 1.00 33.24 -5.91
CA PHE A 191 0.19 32.09 -6.32
C PHE A 191 -1.32 32.35 -6.26
N ARG A 192 -1.77 33.39 -5.53
CA ARG A 192 -3.18 33.74 -5.35
C ARG A 192 -3.95 33.99 -6.66
N PRO A 193 -3.39 34.69 -7.68
CA PRO A 193 -4.10 34.88 -8.94
C PRO A 193 -4.42 33.55 -9.63
N GLY A 194 -3.47 32.61 -9.62
CA GLY A 194 -3.66 31.28 -10.22
C GLY A 194 -4.71 30.44 -9.49
N LEU A 195 -4.77 30.56 -8.16
CA LEU A 195 -5.78 29.88 -7.34
C LEU A 195 -7.19 30.44 -7.59
N LEU A 196 -7.34 31.76 -7.77
CA LEU A 196 -8.61 32.41 -8.08
C LEU A 196 -9.12 32.11 -9.50
N GLU A 197 -8.21 31.94 -10.46
CA GLU A 197 -8.55 31.46 -11.80
C GLU A 197 -9.08 30.01 -11.76
N LEU A 198 -8.45 29.13 -10.96
CA LEU A 198 -8.94 27.76 -10.76
C LEU A 198 -10.32 27.77 -10.09
N ALA A 199 -10.53 28.63 -9.10
CA ALA A 199 -11.82 28.81 -8.44
C ALA A 199 -12.94 29.22 -9.41
N SER A 200 -12.62 30.11 -10.34
CA SER A 200 -13.57 30.55 -11.39
C SER A 200 -13.92 29.38 -12.32
N SER A 201 -12.93 28.58 -12.72
CA SER A 201 -13.13 27.40 -13.56
C SER A 201 -13.99 26.32 -12.87
N LEU A 202 -13.80 26.11 -11.57
CA LEU A 202 -14.62 25.20 -10.75
C LEU A 202 -16.09 25.61 -10.73
N VAL A 203 -16.37 26.90 -10.55
CA VAL A 203 -17.74 27.41 -10.53
C VAL A 203 -18.42 27.26 -11.88
N GLU A 204 -17.70 27.49 -12.97
CA GLU A 204 -18.23 27.35 -14.34
C GLU A 204 -18.52 25.89 -14.72
N GLN A 205 -17.66 24.95 -14.32
CA GLN A 205 -17.76 23.55 -14.74
C GLN A 205 -18.58 22.68 -13.80
N VAL A 206 -18.42 22.83 -12.48
CA VAL A 206 -19.04 21.96 -11.45
C VAL A 206 -20.36 22.54 -10.93
N GLY A 207 -20.46 23.88 -10.84
CA GLY A 207 -21.66 24.55 -10.32
C GLY A 207 -21.87 24.35 -8.82
N PRO A 208 -22.98 23.74 -8.35
CA PRO A 208 -23.23 23.50 -6.92
C PRO A 208 -22.14 22.62 -6.28
N GLY A 209 -21.52 23.09 -5.20
CA GLY A 209 -20.42 22.38 -4.53
C GLY A 209 -19.01 22.82 -4.97
N ALA A 210 -18.88 23.70 -5.97
CA ALA A 210 -17.59 24.25 -6.41
C ALA A 210 -16.81 24.94 -5.27
N PHE A 211 -17.51 25.62 -4.35
CA PHE A 211 -16.85 26.30 -3.22
C PHE A 211 -16.19 25.32 -2.23
N ARG A 212 -16.77 24.13 -2.03
CA ARG A 212 -16.16 23.07 -1.22
C ARG A 212 -14.84 22.62 -1.85
N LEU A 213 -14.85 22.32 -3.15
CA LEU A 213 -13.65 21.91 -3.90
C LEU A 213 -12.58 23.00 -3.91
N PHE A 214 -12.98 24.27 -4.04
CA PHE A 214 -12.06 25.41 -3.94
C PHE A 214 -11.37 25.48 -2.57
N THR A 215 -12.14 25.27 -1.50
CA THR A 215 -11.60 25.25 -0.13
C THR A 215 -10.57 24.14 0.03
N GLU A 216 -10.90 22.92 -0.40
CA GLU A 216 -9.98 21.77 -0.37
C GLU A 216 -8.71 22.03 -1.17
N ALA A 217 -8.83 22.63 -2.36
CA ALA A 217 -7.69 22.98 -3.20
C ALA A 217 -6.76 24.02 -2.53
N ALA A 218 -7.33 25.05 -1.91
CA ALA A 218 -6.57 26.09 -1.23
C ALA A 218 -5.82 25.55 0.00
N GLU A 219 -6.49 24.72 0.81
CA GLU A 219 -5.89 24.07 1.97
C GLU A 219 -4.78 23.08 1.56
N ALA A 220 -5.02 22.26 0.53
CA ALA A 220 -4.02 21.33 0.01
C ALA A 220 -2.81 22.06 -0.58
N LEU A 221 -3.01 23.15 -1.34
CA LEU A 221 -1.91 23.96 -1.88
C LEU A 221 -1.08 24.62 -0.77
N ALA A 222 -1.72 25.08 0.31
CA ALA A 222 -1.03 25.65 1.46
C ALA A 222 -0.17 24.61 2.21
N ALA A 223 -0.55 23.32 2.20
CA ALA A 223 0.22 22.25 2.83
C ALA A 223 1.51 21.87 2.06
N ILE A 224 1.59 22.14 0.75
CA ILE A 224 2.75 21.83 -0.09
C ILE A 224 3.94 22.74 0.25
N ALA A 225 5.17 22.24 0.11
CA ALA A 225 6.39 23.02 0.34
C ALA A 225 6.50 24.24 -0.60
N ALA A 226 6.97 25.39 -0.08
CA ALA A 226 6.96 26.66 -0.80
C ALA A 226 7.72 26.66 -2.14
N GLY A 227 8.78 25.84 -2.28
CA GLY A 227 9.53 25.69 -3.53
C GLY A 227 8.75 25.01 -4.66
N ASP A 228 7.75 24.21 -4.30
CA ASP A 228 7.04 23.30 -5.19
C ASP A 228 5.63 23.79 -5.59
N ARG A 229 5.05 24.70 -4.81
CA ARG A 229 3.69 25.24 -5.03
C ARG A 229 3.49 25.83 -6.42
N GLY A 230 4.52 26.47 -6.99
CA GLY A 230 4.44 27.11 -8.30
C GLY A 230 4.24 26.10 -9.44
N ASP A 231 4.97 24.99 -9.41
CA ASP A 231 4.88 23.94 -10.43
C ASP A 231 3.54 23.22 -10.34
N VAL A 232 3.12 22.85 -9.12
CA VAL A 232 1.83 22.18 -8.89
C VAL A 232 0.67 23.06 -9.33
N LEU A 233 0.66 24.35 -8.96
CA LEU A 233 -0.40 25.26 -9.38
C LEU A 233 -0.39 25.49 -10.90
N GLY A 234 0.80 25.54 -11.52
CA GLY A 234 0.93 25.64 -12.97
C GLY A 234 0.29 24.45 -13.70
N SER A 235 0.58 23.24 -13.25
CA SER A 235 -0.01 22.00 -13.76
C SER A 235 -1.51 21.92 -13.49
N ALA A 236 -1.96 22.27 -12.28
CA ALA A 236 -3.37 22.29 -11.91
C ALA A 236 -4.19 23.28 -12.75
N ARG A 237 -3.66 24.46 -13.08
CA ARG A 237 -4.33 25.43 -13.97
C ARG A 237 -4.49 24.88 -15.39
N ARG A 238 -3.48 24.15 -15.89
CA ARG A 238 -3.53 23.52 -17.21
C ARG A 238 -4.58 22.41 -17.24
N LEU A 239 -4.67 21.60 -16.18
CA LEU A 239 -5.69 20.56 -16.04
C LEU A 239 -7.09 21.17 -15.87
N GLY A 240 -7.22 22.21 -15.04
CA GLY A 240 -8.49 22.87 -14.72
C GLY A 240 -9.16 23.60 -15.89
N ALA A 241 -8.40 23.91 -16.94
CA ALA A 241 -8.96 24.42 -18.20
C ALA A 241 -9.83 23.38 -18.92
N SER A 242 -9.55 22.09 -18.72
CA SER A 242 -10.32 20.97 -19.27
C SER A 242 -11.27 20.38 -18.23
N ASP A 243 -10.75 20.06 -17.04
CA ASP A 243 -11.50 19.48 -15.94
C ASP A 243 -11.02 20.03 -14.59
N ALA A 244 -11.86 20.87 -13.99
CA ALA A 244 -11.57 21.56 -12.75
C ALA A 244 -11.65 20.64 -11.51
N GLU A 245 -12.47 19.58 -11.53
CA GLU A 245 -12.54 18.62 -10.40
C GLU A 245 -11.25 17.78 -10.35
N ALA A 246 -10.79 17.27 -11.49
CA ALA A 246 -9.53 16.54 -11.61
C ALA A 246 -8.33 17.39 -11.17
N ALA A 247 -8.35 18.70 -11.47
CA ALA A 247 -7.31 19.63 -11.04
C ALA A 247 -7.21 19.76 -9.51
N VAL A 248 -8.34 19.75 -8.81
CA VAL A 248 -8.35 19.78 -7.33
C VAL A 248 -7.79 18.49 -6.76
N GLU A 249 -8.17 17.34 -7.32
CA GLU A 249 -7.64 16.04 -6.87
C GLU A 249 -6.13 15.92 -7.14
N TYR A 250 -5.62 16.47 -8.25
CA TYR A 250 -4.17 16.55 -8.49
C TYR A 250 -3.44 17.36 -7.42
N ILE A 251 -3.97 18.52 -7.01
CA ILE A 251 -3.36 19.33 -5.93
C ILE A 251 -3.33 18.53 -4.61
N LYS A 252 -4.42 17.81 -4.30
CA LYS A 252 -4.53 17.00 -3.09
C LYS A 252 -3.54 15.83 -3.07
N SER A 253 -3.31 15.16 -4.20
CA SER A 253 -2.36 14.05 -4.29
C SER A 253 -0.91 14.46 -4.56
N ALA A 254 -0.66 15.70 -4.98
CA ALA A 254 0.67 16.18 -5.39
C ALA A 254 1.77 15.93 -4.35
N GLN A 255 1.52 16.17 -3.07
CA GLN A 255 2.51 15.94 -2.02
C GLN A 255 2.85 14.44 -1.87
N SER A 256 1.85 13.57 -1.96
CA SER A 256 2.04 12.11 -1.89
C SER A 256 2.85 11.62 -3.09
N VAL A 257 2.50 12.05 -4.31
CA VAL A 257 3.21 11.67 -5.53
C VAL A 257 4.65 12.16 -5.54
N ARG A 258 4.89 13.43 -5.16
CA ARG A 258 6.23 14.03 -5.09
C ARG A 258 7.13 13.42 -4.01
N SER A 259 6.55 12.80 -2.98
CA SER A 259 7.34 12.05 -2.00
C SER A 259 7.95 10.76 -2.59
N ARG A 260 7.42 10.28 -3.72
CA ARG A 260 7.81 9.00 -4.36
C ARG A 260 8.52 9.20 -5.70
N LEU A 261 8.26 10.31 -6.39
CA LEU A 261 8.74 10.60 -7.74
C LEU A 261 9.62 11.84 -7.78
N SER A 262 10.63 11.82 -8.67
CA SER A 262 11.33 13.04 -9.08
C SER A 262 10.44 13.96 -9.92
N SER A 263 10.80 15.23 -10.04
CA SER A 263 10.02 16.21 -10.82
C SER A 263 9.84 15.82 -12.31
N GLU A 264 10.80 15.09 -12.90
CA GLU A 264 10.66 14.59 -14.27
C GLU A 264 9.69 13.42 -14.37
N GLN A 265 9.73 12.50 -13.40
CA GLN A 265 8.82 11.35 -13.31
C GLN A 265 7.39 11.78 -13.01
N GLU A 266 7.20 12.73 -12.08
CA GLU A 266 5.89 13.34 -11.80
C GLU A 266 5.28 13.94 -13.07
N ARG A 267 6.10 14.62 -13.89
CA ARG A 267 5.64 15.19 -15.15
C ARG A 267 5.14 14.10 -16.12
N HIS A 268 5.83 12.97 -16.22
CA HIS A 268 5.38 11.86 -17.05
C HIS A 268 4.06 11.26 -16.55
N TRP A 269 3.92 11.08 -15.23
CA TRP A 269 2.66 10.62 -14.62
C TRP A 269 1.51 11.60 -14.86
N PHE A 270 1.77 12.91 -14.75
CA PHE A 270 0.79 13.97 -15.00
C PHE A 270 0.34 14.03 -16.46
N GLU A 271 1.27 13.92 -17.43
CA GLU A 271 0.93 13.88 -18.86
C GLU A 271 0.11 12.65 -19.23
N ALA A 272 0.35 11.50 -18.60
CA ALA A 272 -0.48 10.30 -18.79
C ALA A 272 -1.91 10.53 -18.26
N GLY A 273 -2.06 11.11 -17.07
CA GLY A 273 -3.37 11.48 -16.53
C GLY A 273 -4.12 12.50 -17.40
N LEU A 274 -3.41 13.42 -18.07
CA LEU A 274 -4.01 14.31 -19.06
C LEU A 274 -4.48 13.55 -20.31
N GLY A 275 -3.74 12.55 -20.77
CA GLY A 275 -4.12 11.72 -21.92
C GLY A 275 -5.41 10.94 -21.69
N VAL A 276 -5.72 10.58 -20.43
CA VAL A 276 -6.97 9.91 -20.04
C VAL A 276 -8.22 10.77 -20.33
N LEU A 277 -8.07 12.10 -20.36
CA LEU A 277 -9.19 13.02 -20.69
C LEU A 277 -9.68 12.88 -22.14
N ASP A 278 -8.82 12.43 -23.06
CA ASP A 278 -9.16 12.27 -24.48
C ASP A 278 -9.98 10.99 -24.75
N GLU A 279 -10.14 10.13 -23.74
CA GLU A 279 -10.89 8.87 -23.81
C GLU A 279 -12.39 9.04 -23.48
N PRO A 280 -13.27 8.08 -23.83
CA PRO A 280 -14.67 8.09 -23.40
C PRO A 280 -14.76 8.12 -21.87
N ASP A 281 -15.66 8.94 -21.32
CA ASP A 281 -15.80 9.22 -19.88
C ASP A 281 -14.50 9.71 -19.21
N GLY A 282 -13.64 10.40 -19.98
CA GLY A 282 -12.31 10.86 -19.55
C GLY A 282 -12.30 11.72 -18.28
N SER A 283 -13.37 12.48 -18.00
CA SER A 283 -13.51 13.30 -16.78
C SER A 283 -13.50 12.45 -15.50
N ALA A 284 -14.38 11.45 -15.40
CA ALA A 284 -14.46 10.57 -14.24
C ALA A 284 -13.15 9.77 -14.05
N ARG A 285 -12.53 9.38 -15.16
CA ARG A 285 -11.26 8.64 -15.18
C ARG A 285 -10.08 9.49 -14.72
N ALA A 286 -10.00 10.74 -15.17
CA ALA A 286 -8.98 11.67 -14.71
C ALA A 286 -9.13 11.96 -13.20
N VAL A 287 -10.36 12.13 -12.71
CA VAL A 287 -10.62 12.29 -11.27
C VAL A 287 -10.11 11.07 -10.48
N SER A 288 -10.42 9.85 -10.90
CA SER A 288 -9.92 8.62 -10.27
C SER A 288 -8.38 8.50 -10.34
N TRP A 289 -7.79 8.85 -11.50
CA TRP A 289 -6.34 8.86 -11.72
C TRP A 289 -5.63 9.74 -10.70
N PHE A 290 -6.09 10.98 -10.54
CA PHE A 290 -5.48 11.95 -9.62
C PHE A 290 -5.87 11.74 -8.15
N ARG A 291 -6.95 11.00 -7.86
CA ARG A 291 -7.25 10.49 -6.49
C ARG A 291 -6.38 9.31 -6.06
N LEU A 292 -5.59 8.74 -6.98
CA LEU A 292 -4.83 7.50 -6.75
C LEU A 292 -5.74 6.28 -6.53
N GLU A 293 -6.96 6.32 -7.07
CA GLU A 293 -7.94 5.24 -7.02
C GLU A 293 -7.94 4.40 -8.30
N SER A 294 -7.18 4.79 -9.31
CA SER A 294 -7.04 4.05 -10.57
C SER A 294 -5.87 3.06 -10.48
N VAL A 295 -6.11 1.80 -10.85
CA VAL A 295 -5.03 0.79 -10.99
C VAL A 295 -3.96 1.27 -11.97
N GLY A 296 -4.36 1.82 -13.13
CA GLY A 296 -3.41 2.34 -14.11
C GLY A 296 -2.54 3.48 -13.57
N SER A 297 -3.10 4.34 -12.71
CA SER A 297 -2.35 5.41 -12.04
C SER A 297 -1.32 4.85 -11.06
N LEU A 298 -1.73 3.87 -10.23
CA LEU A 298 -0.83 3.24 -9.25
C LEU A 298 0.28 2.41 -9.91
N GLU A 299 -0.03 1.63 -10.95
CA GLU A 299 0.97 0.89 -11.72
C GLU A 299 2.00 1.83 -12.35
N MET A 300 1.54 2.95 -12.93
CA MET A 300 2.45 3.94 -13.48
C MET A 300 3.30 4.60 -12.40
N LEU A 301 2.71 4.98 -11.25
CA LEU A 301 3.46 5.49 -10.11
C LEU A 301 4.51 4.50 -9.61
N ALA A 302 4.16 3.22 -9.47
CA ALA A 302 5.09 2.17 -9.04
C ALA A 302 6.20 1.93 -10.08
N SER A 303 5.89 2.01 -11.36
CA SER A 303 6.88 1.87 -12.44
C SER A 303 7.87 3.04 -12.50
N LEU A 304 7.38 4.24 -12.15
CA LEU A 304 8.17 5.47 -12.14
C LEU A 304 8.92 5.65 -10.82
N ALA A 305 8.38 5.16 -9.71
CA ALA A 305 9.06 5.14 -8.43
C ALA A 305 10.23 4.15 -8.52
N GLY A 306 11.46 4.67 -8.49
CA GLY A 306 12.65 3.82 -8.46
C GLY A 306 12.62 2.85 -7.27
N ARG A 307 12.00 3.27 -6.16
CA ARG A 307 11.86 2.52 -4.92
C ARG A 307 11.04 1.24 -5.10
N VAL A 308 11.55 0.14 -4.55
CA VAL A 308 10.86 -1.15 -4.48
C VAL A 308 10.56 -1.45 -3.01
N GLU A 309 9.32 -1.78 -2.69
CA GLU A 309 8.92 -2.21 -1.35
C GLU A 309 8.98 -3.73 -1.23
N LEU A 310 9.36 -4.25 -0.07
CA LEU A 310 9.49 -5.69 0.14
C LEU A 310 8.14 -6.41 0.04
N HIS A 311 7.04 -5.77 0.47
CA HIS A 311 5.72 -6.40 0.44
C HIS A 311 5.26 -6.76 -0.99
N ASP A 312 5.66 -5.96 -1.99
CA ASP A 312 5.33 -6.20 -3.40
C ASP A 312 6.08 -7.40 -3.99
N VAL A 313 7.32 -7.62 -3.53
CA VAL A 313 8.24 -8.61 -4.13
C VAL A 313 8.58 -9.79 -3.22
N GLY A 314 8.10 -9.79 -1.97
CA GLY A 314 8.47 -10.73 -0.92
C GLY A 314 8.14 -12.18 -1.26
N SER A 315 6.98 -12.44 -1.86
CA SER A 315 6.56 -13.78 -2.31
C SER A 315 7.48 -14.33 -3.40
N VAL A 316 7.87 -13.48 -4.35
CA VAL A 316 8.81 -13.83 -5.43
C VAL A 316 10.21 -14.08 -4.88
N LEU A 317 10.67 -13.25 -3.94
CA LEU A 317 11.97 -13.42 -3.29
C LEU A 317 12.02 -14.67 -2.41
N ARG A 318 10.90 -15.05 -1.78
CA ARG A 318 10.78 -16.30 -1.02
C ARG A 318 11.00 -17.52 -1.92
N LEU A 319 10.21 -17.62 -3.00
CA LEU A 319 10.37 -18.71 -3.99
C LEU A 319 11.77 -18.73 -4.61
N TYR A 320 12.35 -17.54 -4.83
CA TYR A 320 13.72 -17.40 -5.31
C TYR A 320 14.75 -17.91 -4.29
N ALA A 321 14.61 -17.58 -3.00
CA ALA A 321 15.49 -18.04 -1.93
C ALA A 321 15.41 -19.55 -1.75
N GLU A 322 14.19 -20.11 -1.70
CA GLU A 322 13.95 -21.57 -1.58
C GLU A 322 14.56 -22.33 -2.75
N ALA A 323 14.43 -21.79 -3.97
CA ALA A 323 15.03 -22.40 -5.17
C ALA A 323 16.56 -22.39 -5.15
N LEU A 324 17.19 -21.44 -4.45
CA LEU A 324 18.64 -21.39 -4.27
C LEU A 324 19.07 -22.33 -3.13
N SER A 325 18.58 -22.10 -1.91
CA SER A 325 19.07 -22.81 -0.72
C SER A 325 18.65 -24.27 -0.66
N GLY A 326 17.58 -24.65 -1.38
CA GLY A 326 17.02 -26.00 -1.35
C GLY A 326 16.28 -26.33 -0.04
N THR A 327 16.05 -25.34 0.81
CA THR A 327 15.33 -25.43 2.08
C THR A 327 14.15 -24.45 2.07
N GLN A 328 13.10 -24.70 2.84
CA GLN A 328 12.08 -23.68 3.06
C GLN A 328 12.69 -22.50 3.82
N VAL A 329 12.57 -21.30 3.27
CA VAL A 329 13.13 -20.08 3.85
C VAL A 329 12.08 -19.00 3.82
N LEU A 330 11.76 -18.41 4.97
CA LEU A 330 10.83 -17.30 5.05
C LEU A 330 11.54 -15.99 4.67
N VAL A 331 10.84 -15.07 4.00
CA VAL A 331 11.36 -13.73 3.71
C VAL A 331 10.51 -12.71 4.45
N GLN A 332 11.13 -11.95 5.34
CA GLN A 332 10.44 -11.01 6.23
C GLN A 332 11.11 -9.62 6.21
N PRO A 333 10.34 -8.55 6.49
CA PRO A 333 10.94 -7.23 6.70
C PRO A 333 11.73 -7.21 7.99
N ARG A 334 12.88 -6.53 7.97
CA ARG A 334 13.79 -6.40 9.12
C ARG A 334 13.13 -5.76 10.34
N ASP A 335 12.08 -4.95 10.15
CA ASP A 335 11.31 -4.33 11.24
C ASP A 335 10.70 -5.35 12.20
N VAL A 336 10.53 -6.61 11.78
CA VAL A 336 10.12 -7.72 12.66
C VAL A 336 11.18 -7.98 13.74
N LEU A 337 12.47 -8.03 13.38
CA LEU A 337 13.56 -8.26 14.34
C LEU A 337 13.70 -7.14 15.36
N VAL A 338 13.51 -5.89 14.93
CA VAL A 338 13.55 -4.72 15.81
C VAL A 338 12.40 -4.76 16.82
N ARG A 339 11.19 -5.11 16.36
CA ARG A 339 10.02 -5.28 17.26
C ARG A 339 10.21 -6.43 18.24
N ARG A 340 10.79 -7.56 17.80
CA ARG A 340 11.06 -8.73 18.64
C ARG A 340 12.25 -8.52 19.60
N ARG A 341 13.03 -7.44 19.45
CA ARG A 341 14.15 -7.06 20.33
C ARG A 341 15.22 -8.15 20.54
N ILE A 342 15.43 -9.07 19.59
CA ILE A 342 16.32 -10.24 19.74
C ILE A 342 17.83 -9.89 19.54
N GLY A 343 18.21 -8.62 19.71
CA GLY A 343 19.62 -8.20 19.66
C GLY A 343 20.23 -8.10 18.26
N TRP A 344 19.44 -7.90 17.20
CA TRP A 344 19.89 -7.40 15.89
C TRP A 344 19.62 -5.89 15.78
N GLY A 345 20.56 -5.15 15.19
CA GLY A 345 20.58 -3.69 15.21
C GLY A 345 19.55 -3.00 14.31
N SER A 346 19.49 -1.67 14.42
CA SER A 346 18.61 -0.80 13.60
C SER A 346 19.23 -0.39 12.26
N GLU A 347 20.47 -0.79 11.95
CA GLU A 347 21.14 -0.38 10.71
C GLU A 347 20.72 -1.24 9.50
N GLY A 348 20.36 -0.55 8.40
CA GLY A 348 19.57 -1.05 7.26
C GLY A 348 20.20 -2.10 6.32
N GLY A 349 20.81 -3.16 6.85
CA GLY A 349 21.35 -4.30 6.09
C GLY A 349 20.44 -5.54 6.06
N SER A 350 20.74 -6.53 5.22
CA SER A 350 20.08 -7.85 5.26
C SER A 350 20.68 -8.78 6.30
N THR A 351 19.89 -9.66 6.93
CA THR A 351 20.39 -10.67 7.88
C THR A 351 19.61 -11.98 7.75
N THR A 352 20.08 -13.05 8.38
CA THR A 352 19.36 -14.32 8.47
C THR A 352 19.59 -14.94 9.85
N ASP A 353 18.54 -15.55 10.39
CA ASP A 353 18.60 -16.35 11.62
C ASP A 353 18.90 -17.83 11.32
N GLY A 354 18.94 -18.26 10.05
CA GLY A 354 19.09 -19.65 9.65
C GLY A 354 17.83 -20.33 9.09
N VAL A 355 16.64 -19.75 9.27
CA VAL A 355 15.34 -20.20 8.71
C VAL A 355 14.66 -19.08 7.94
N SER A 356 14.77 -17.86 8.41
CA SER A 356 14.24 -16.64 7.81
C SER A 356 15.36 -15.76 7.28
N ILE A 357 15.12 -15.12 6.13
CA ILE A 357 15.92 -14.04 5.57
C ILE A 357 15.18 -12.74 5.81
N PHE A 358 15.85 -11.83 6.52
CA PHE A 358 15.34 -10.50 6.83
C PHE A 358 15.96 -9.47 5.89
N LEU A 359 15.10 -8.75 5.17
CA LEU A 359 15.48 -7.75 4.18
C LEU A 359 14.98 -6.36 4.58
N PRO A 360 15.59 -5.27 4.07
CA PRO A 360 15.06 -3.92 4.25
C PRO A 360 13.63 -3.81 3.74
N SER A 361 12.77 -3.08 4.46
CA SER A 361 11.35 -2.90 4.10
C SER A 361 11.17 -2.19 2.75
N ALA A 362 12.12 -1.35 2.36
CA ALA A 362 12.22 -0.75 1.03
C ALA A 362 13.68 -0.62 0.57
N VAL A 363 13.90 -0.64 -0.75
CA VAL A 363 15.20 -0.37 -1.38
C VAL A 363 15.07 0.77 -2.40
N ASP A 364 15.91 1.80 -2.23
CA ASP A 364 16.00 2.97 -3.11
C ASP A 364 17.47 3.33 -3.41
N THR A 365 18.25 2.36 -3.87
CA THR A 365 19.70 2.53 -4.14
C THR A 365 19.97 3.18 -5.50
N PHE A 366 19.12 2.91 -6.48
CA PHE A 366 19.20 3.38 -7.86
C PHE A 366 17.87 4.05 -8.27
N GLY A 367 17.90 5.00 -9.20
CA GLY A 367 16.66 5.65 -9.68
C GLY A 367 15.74 4.78 -10.56
N GLU A 368 16.11 3.52 -10.82
CA GLU A 368 15.39 2.58 -11.69
C GLU A 368 14.80 1.43 -10.87
N HIS A 369 13.49 1.18 -10.99
CA HIS A 369 12.79 0.10 -10.31
C HIS A 369 13.46 -1.27 -10.53
N GLN A 370 13.79 -1.60 -11.78
CA GLN A 370 14.45 -2.88 -12.12
C GLN A 370 15.84 -3.03 -11.49
N ALA A 371 16.57 -1.91 -11.33
CA ALA A 371 17.87 -1.93 -10.68
C ALA A 371 17.73 -2.16 -9.17
N ASN A 372 16.74 -1.54 -8.51
CA ASN A 372 16.46 -1.76 -7.10
C ASN A 372 15.89 -3.15 -6.80
N PHE A 373 15.07 -3.71 -7.69
CA PHE A 373 14.68 -5.11 -7.59
C PHE A 373 15.88 -6.06 -7.72
N SER A 374 16.87 -5.70 -8.55
CA SER A 374 18.13 -6.45 -8.64
C SER A 374 18.96 -6.36 -7.35
N VAL A 375 18.90 -5.24 -6.61
CA VAL A 375 19.52 -5.11 -5.28
C VAL A 375 18.87 -6.08 -4.28
N TYR A 376 17.54 -6.17 -4.25
CA TYR A 376 16.86 -7.20 -3.45
C TYR A 376 17.33 -8.61 -3.79
N LYS A 377 17.43 -8.94 -5.09
CA LYS A 377 17.98 -10.24 -5.50
C LYS A 377 19.39 -10.46 -4.99
N VAL A 378 20.26 -9.44 -4.99
CA VAL A 378 21.63 -9.57 -4.47
C VAL A 378 21.59 -9.86 -2.96
N HIS A 379 20.80 -9.10 -2.19
CA HIS A 379 20.64 -9.32 -0.74
C HIS A 379 20.13 -10.74 -0.46
N THR A 380 19.03 -11.15 -1.11
CA THR A 380 18.45 -12.49 -0.94
C THR A 380 19.43 -13.59 -1.35
N THR A 381 20.12 -13.44 -2.49
CA THR A 381 21.11 -14.43 -2.95
C THR A 381 22.25 -14.57 -1.94
N HIS A 382 22.75 -13.46 -1.40
CA HIS A 382 23.84 -13.49 -0.44
C HIS A 382 23.43 -14.19 0.88
N GLN A 383 22.24 -13.88 1.41
CA GLN A 383 21.76 -14.54 2.64
C GLN A 383 21.41 -16.02 2.40
N ALA A 384 20.77 -16.37 1.29
CA ALA A 384 20.52 -17.77 0.92
C ALA A 384 21.83 -18.56 0.73
N ALA A 385 22.83 -17.94 0.10
CA ALA A 385 24.15 -18.53 -0.09
C ALA A 385 24.89 -18.81 1.24
N ARG A 386 24.65 -18.03 2.31
CA ARG A 386 25.17 -18.33 3.65
C ARG A 386 24.61 -19.65 4.19
N LEU A 387 23.33 -19.93 3.92
CA LEU A 387 22.68 -21.18 4.31
C LEU A 387 23.21 -22.34 3.47
N GLU A 388 23.18 -22.21 2.14
CA GLU A 388 23.57 -23.26 1.20
C GLU A 388 25.05 -23.63 1.32
N PHE A 389 25.95 -22.64 1.40
CA PHE A 389 27.39 -22.86 1.48
C PHE A 389 27.92 -23.03 2.92
N GLY A 390 27.02 -23.26 3.88
CA GLY A 390 27.36 -23.74 5.22
C GLY A 390 28.07 -22.73 6.13
N SER A 391 27.79 -21.42 6.00
CA SER A 391 28.38 -20.39 6.87
C SER A 391 28.12 -20.61 8.37
N PHE A 392 27.02 -21.29 8.71
CA PHE A 392 26.62 -21.56 10.10
C PHE A 392 27.03 -22.97 10.58
N ARG A 393 27.59 -23.81 9.70
CA ARG A 393 27.98 -25.20 10.00
C ARG A 393 29.45 -25.31 10.38
N PHE A 394 29.97 -24.34 11.13
CA PHE A 394 31.34 -24.38 11.63
C PHE A 394 31.49 -25.46 12.70
N GLU A 395 32.48 -26.33 12.52
CA GLU A 395 32.85 -27.40 13.46
C GLU A 395 34.21 -27.08 14.09
N PHE A 396 34.30 -27.23 15.42
CA PHE A 396 35.53 -26.97 16.15
C PHE A 396 36.55 -28.10 15.91
N ASP A 397 37.81 -27.75 15.65
CA ASP A 397 38.91 -28.68 15.34
C ASP A 397 38.75 -29.47 14.01
N ALA A 398 37.91 -28.97 13.10
CA ALA A 398 37.82 -29.50 11.74
C ALA A 398 38.78 -28.76 10.79
N ASP A 399 39.49 -29.52 9.95
CA ASP A 399 40.32 -28.95 8.88
C ASP A 399 39.44 -28.35 7.77
N GLY A 400 39.90 -27.24 7.18
CA GLY A 400 39.36 -26.70 5.94
C GLY A 400 39.88 -27.46 4.72
N GLU A 401 39.34 -27.13 3.55
CA GLU A 401 39.78 -27.74 2.29
C GLU A 401 41.21 -27.30 1.93
N PHE A 402 41.59 -26.07 2.30
CA PHE A 402 42.87 -25.47 1.95
C PHE A 402 43.78 -25.22 3.15
N LEU A 403 43.23 -25.05 4.36
CA LEU A 403 43.98 -24.77 5.59
C LEU A 403 43.64 -25.77 6.70
N ALA A 404 44.66 -26.26 7.39
CA ALA A 404 44.50 -27.12 8.56
C ALA A 404 44.13 -26.29 9.80
N SER A 405 43.36 -26.88 10.72
CA SER A 405 42.87 -26.16 11.89
C SER A 405 43.99 -25.78 12.86
N THR A 406 43.96 -24.55 13.37
CA THR A 406 44.83 -24.08 14.45
C THR A 406 44.15 -24.02 15.81
N SER A 407 42.86 -24.38 15.87
CA SER A 407 41.98 -24.22 17.04
C SER A 407 42.53 -24.91 18.30
N VAL A 408 42.89 -26.20 18.23
CA VAL A 408 43.42 -26.96 19.39
C VAL A 408 44.77 -26.43 19.88
N ARG A 409 45.63 -25.96 18.96
CA ARG A 409 46.91 -25.36 19.34
C ARG A 409 46.70 -24.04 20.09
N ARG A 410 45.81 -23.18 19.58
CA ARG A 410 45.48 -21.90 20.22
C ARG A 410 44.79 -22.12 21.58
N GLU A 411 43.90 -23.10 21.68
CA GLU A 411 43.24 -23.47 22.94
C GLU A 411 44.27 -23.89 24.00
N ALA A 412 45.25 -24.73 23.64
CA ALA A 412 46.33 -25.13 24.55
C ALA A 412 47.22 -23.95 25.00
N ASP A 413 47.43 -22.95 24.13
CA ASP A 413 48.16 -21.73 24.46
C ASP A 413 47.38 -20.84 25.46
N VAL A 414 46.04 -20.81 25.36
CA VAL A 414 45.15 -20.07 26.27
C VAL A 414 44.96 -20.78 27.62
N ASP A 415 44.82 -22.11 27.63
CA ASP A 415 44.61 -22.91 28.85
C ASP A 415 45.80 -22.87 29.82
N ASN A 416 47.02 -22.72 29.30
CA ASN A 416 48.22 -22.50 30.10
C ASN A 416 48.21 -21.15 30.87
N GLY A 417 47.20 -20.27 30.63
CA GLY A 417 47.05 -18.94 31.21
C GLY A 417 45.88 -18.70 32.18
N ARG A 418 45.09 -19.73 32.54
CA ARG A 418 43.80 -19.65 33.30
C ARG A 418 42.63 -19.03 32.51
N ARG A 419 41.96 -19.84 31.69
CA ARG A 419 40.52 -19.71 31.35
C ARG A 419 39.99 -21.09 31.00
N SER A 420 39.28 -21.74 31.92
CA SER A 420 38.65 -23.04 31.68
C SER A 420 37.52 -22.89 30.66
N VAL A 421 37.69 -23.42 29.45
CA VAL A 421 36.63 -23.49 28.43
C VAL A 421 35.62 -24.57 28.85
N SER A 422 34.38 -24.18 29.19
CA SER A 422 33.33 -25.12 29.59
C SER A 422 32.82 -25.94 28.39
N PRO A 423 32.67 -27.28 28.51
CA PRO A 423 32.05 -28.09 27.47
C PRO A 423 30.53 -27.84 27.41
N GLY A 424 30.03 -27.35 26.27
CA GLY A 424 28.60 -27.07 26.04
C GLY A 424 28.31 -25.82 25.19
N ARG A 425 29.31 -24.95 24.94
CA ARG A 425 29.14 -23.73 24.14
C ARG A 425 29.02 -24.02 22.63
N PRO A 426 28.31 -23.18 21.85
CA PRO A 426 28.30 -23.25 20.39
C PRO A 426 29.72 -23.24 19.81
N PRO A 427 30.02 -24.06 18.77
CA PRO A 427 31.38 -24.18 18.21
C PRO A 427 32.02 -22.84 17.82
N MET A 428 31.26 -21.93 17.22
CA MET A 428 31.76 -20.62 16.80
C MET A 428 32.12 -19.74 18.00
N ARG A 429 31.35 -19.82 19.10
CA ARG A 429 31.65 -19.08 20.32
C ARG A 429 32.97 -19.56 20.92
N ARG A 430 33.15 -20.88 21.01
CA ARG A 430 34.40 -21.48 21.50
C ARG A 430 35.60 -21.03 20.68
N TYR A 431 35.44 -20.90 19.36
CA TYR A 431 36.48 -20.39 18.47
C TYR A 431 36.85 -18.93 18.76
N PHE A 432 35.88 -18.03 18.91
CA PHE A 432 36.17 -16.62 19.18
C PHE A 432 36.77 -16.37 20.57
N ASP A 433 36.43 -17.21 21.55
CA ASP A 433 37.01 -17.15 22.90
C ASP A 433 38.53 -17.49 22.92
N LEU A 434 39.10 -18.02 21.82
CA LEU A 434 40.54 -18.28 21.67
C LEU A 434 41.37 -17.00 21.51
N PHE A 435 40.74 -15.86 21.27
CA PHE A 435 41.39 -14.59 20.94
C PHE A 435 41.19 -13.56 22.07
N GLU A 436 42.19 -12.70 22.30
CA GLU A 436 42.12 -11.66 23.34
C GLU A 436 41.03 -10.61 23.06
N ASP A 437 40.94 -10.16 21.80
CA ASP A 437 39.96 -9.17 21.32
C ASP A 437 38.88 -9.88 20.49
N ARG A 438 37.78 -10.27 21.17
CA ARG A 438 36.66 -10.99 20.56
C ARG A 438 35.97 -10.20 19.44
N LEU A 439 35.85 -8.88 19.61
CA LEU A 439 35.23 -8.01 18.61
C LEU A 439 36.07 -7.97 17.33
N LEU A 440 37.40 -7.87 17.45
CA LEU A 440 38.28 -7.86 16.29
C LEU A 440 38.20 -9.17 15.48
N ILE A 441 38.22 -10.33 16.13
CA ILE A 441 38.15 -11.62 15.42
C ILE A 441 36.77 -11.84 14.78
N SER A 442 35.66 -11.44 15.44
CA SER A 442 34.33 -11.62 14.86
C SER A 442 34.16 -10.78 13.59
N GLU A 443 34.68 -9.55 13.59
CA GLU A 443 34.64 -8.66 12.42
C GLU A 443 35.52 -9.17 11.29
N LEU A 444 36.74 -9.61 11.60
CA LEU A 444 37.62 -10.21 10.59
C LEU A 444 36.97 -11.45 9.98
N PHE A 445 36.36 -12.30 10.80
CA PHE A 445 35.61 -13.45 10.31
C PHE A 445 34.43 -13.05 9.41
N ALA A 446 33.64 -12.04 9.79
CA ALA A 446 32.53 -11.56 8.96
C ALA A 446 32.99 -11.04 7.59
N VAL A 447 34.12 -10.33 7.52
CA VAL A 447 34.70 -9.85 6.26
C VAL A 447 35.19 -11.01 5.39
N VAL A 448 35.93 -11.95 5.98
CA VAL A 448 36.47 -13.13 5.27
C VAL A 448 35.33 -14.01 4.76
N GLU A 449 34.35 -14.30 5.60
CA GLU A 449 33.21 -15.13 5.25
C GLU A 449 32.32 -14.46 4.20
N GLY A 450 32.08 -13.15 4.30
CA GLY A 450 31.41 -12.39 3.23
C GLY A 450 32.18 -12.46 1.90
N THR A 451 33.51 -12.44 1.94
CA THR A 451 34.35 -12.62 0.74
C THR A 451 34.17 -14.00 0.12
N ARG A 452 34.14 -15.06 0.94
CA ARG A 452 33.90 -16.43 0.50
C ARG A 452 32.54 -16.57 -0.19
N ILE A 453 31.49 -16.02 0.44
CA ILE A 453 30.12 -16.09 -0.06
C ILE A 453 29.95 -15.29 -1.35
N ASP A 454 30.50 -14.08 -1.46
CA ASP A 454 30.48 -13.31 -2.70
C ASP A 454 31.17 -14.03 -3.86
N ALA A 455 32.34 -14.65 -3.58
CA ALA A 455 33.08 -15.41 -4.58
C ALA A 455 32.32 -16.67 -5.03
N ARG A 456 31.72 -17.40 -4.08
CA ARG A 456 30.87 -18.58 -4.35
C ARG A 456 29.63 -18.20 -5.14
N ALA A 457 28.86 -17.20 -4.68
CA ALA A 457 27.63 -16.75 -5.32
C ALA A 457 27.87 -16.24 -6.75
N SER A 458 28.94 -15.47 -6.96
CA SER A 458 29.35 -15.01 -8.30
C SER A 458 29.82 -16.16 -9.21
N GLY A 459 30.38 -17.22 -8.61
CA GLY A 459 30.87 -18.42 -9.30
C GLY A 459 29.78 -19.39 -9.73
N GLU A 460 28.83 -19.68 -8.83
CA GLU A 460 27.74 -20.66 -9.00
C GLU A 460 26.49 -20.05 -9.64
N TYR A 461 26.22 -18.75 -9.43
CA TYR A 461 25.08 -18.05 -10.03
C TYR A 461 25.54 -16.94 -11.01
N PRO A 462 25.87 -17.28 -12.28
CA PRO A 462 26.30 -16.29 -13.27
C PRO A 462 25.32 -15.14 -13.50
N GLY A 463 24.01 -15.37 -13.28
CA GLY A 463 22.96 -14.37 -13.46
C GLY A 463 23.03 -13.19 -12.50
N ILE A 464 23.51 -13.37 -11.27
CA ILE A 464 23.58 -12.29 -10.27
C ILE A 464 24.85 -11.44 -10.39
N ARG A 465 25.87 -11.94 -11.09
CA ARG A 465 27.22 -11.35 -11.13
C ARG A 465 27.25 -9.86 -11.50
N ASN A 466 26.46 -9.45 -12.49
CA ASN A 466 26.42 -8.06 -12.93
C ASN A 466 25.74 -7.15 -11.90
N ALA A 467 24.65 -7.62 -11.30
CA ALA A 467 23.94 -6.90 -10.25
C ALA A 467 24.79 -6.77 -8.98
N LEU A 468 25.44 -7.86 -8.57
CA LEU A 468 26.38 -7.88 -7.44
C LEU A 468 27.54 -6.90 -7.67
N ARG A 469 28.20 -6.95 -8.84
CA ARG A 469 29.30 -6.01 -9.13
C ARG A 469 28.85 -4.56 -9.15
N ARG A 470 27.68 -4.26 -9.75
CA ARG A 470 27.11 -2.90 -9.77
C ARG A 470 26.83 -2.39 -8.35
N LEU A 471 26.32 -3.24 -7.46
CA LEU A 471 26.07 -2.89 -6.06
C LEU A 471 27.38 -2.71 -5.28
N GLN A 472 28.34 -3.61 -5.44
CA GLN A 472 29.67 -3.52 -4.81
C GLN A 472 30.41 -2.24 -5.22
N ASP A 473 30.33 -1.84 -6.50
CA ASP A 473 30.91 -0.59 -6.99
C ASP A 473 30.24 0.66 -6.36
N HIS A 474 28.91 0.62 -6.18
CA HIS A 474 28.15 1.68 -5.51
C HIS A 474 28.55 1.79 -4.03
N GLU A 475 28.57 0.67 -3.30
CA GLU A 475 28.94 0.63 -1.88
C GLU A 475 30.41 1.02 -1.66
N ALA A 476 31.32 0.59 -2.54
CA ALA A 476 32.73 0.95 -2.48
C ALA A 476 32.95 2.48 -2.60
N GLY A 477 32.11 3.17 -3.38
CA GLY A 477 32.15 4.63 -3.54
C GLY A 477 31.64 5.40 -2.31
N ALA A 478 30.79 4.79 -1.49
CA ALA A 478 30.22 5.39 -0.29
C ALA A 478 31.03 5.10 0.99
N ARG A 479 32.14 4.34 0.88
CA ARG A 479 32.94 3.92 2.04
C ARG A 479 33.65 5.10 2.74
N PRO A 480 33.78 5.06 4.07
CA PRO A 480 34.44 6.10 4.85
C PRO A 480 35.95 6.15 4.60
N ASP A 481 36.58 7.32 4.75
CA ASP A 481 38.00 7.53 4.43
C ASP A 481 38.96 6.85 5.45
N VAL A 482 39.89 6.04 4.95
CA VAL A 482 40.85 5.27 5.78
C VAL A 482 41.93 6.14 6.40
N GLU A 483 42.29 7.26 5.76
CA GLU A 483 43.34 8.16 6.26
C GLU A 483 42.90 8.90 7.53
N ALA A 484 41.59 8.99 7.77
CA ALA A 484 40.99 9.60 8.95
C ALA A 484 40.80 8.61 10.13
N MET A 485 41.02 7.31 9.92
CA MET A 485 40.75 6.26 10.91
C MET A 485 41.98 5.86 11.73
N PRO A 486 41.79 5.35 12.96
CA PRO A 486 42.80 4.61 13.70
C PRO A 486 43.36 3.42 12.89
N LEU A 487 44.65 3.10 13.08
CA LEU A 487 45.35 2.13 12.22
C LEU A 487 44.71 0.74 12.15
N ARG A 488 44.20 0.21 13.27
CA ARG A 488 43.57 -1.13 13.30
C ARG A 488 42.22 -1.09 12.57
N GLN A 489 41.44 -0.02 12.76
CA GLN A 489 40.19 0.20 12.04
C GLN A 489 40.42 0.40 10.54
N ALA A 490 41.44 1.17 10.15
CA ALA A 490 41.84 1.36 8.76
C ALA A 490 42.27 0.05 8.08
N PHE A 491 42.90 -0.87 8.83
CA PHE A 491 43.26 -2.20 8.32
C PHE A 491 42.00 -3.02 7.97
N VAL A 492 41.01 -3.08 8.87
CA VAL A 492 39.74 -3.79 8.62
C VAL A 492 38.95 -3.14 7.48
N GLU A 493 38.92 -1.80 7.39
CA GLU A 493 38.30 -1.09 6.28
C GLU A 493 38.96 -1.40 4.92
N ASN A 494 40.29 -1.46 4.86
CA ASN A 494 41.00 -1.87 3.64
C ASN A 494 40.70 -3.33 3.26
N LEU A 495 40.52 -4.24 4.23
CA LEU A 495 40.07 -5.60 3.97
C LEU A 495 38.64 -5.61 3.38
N GLN A 496 37.74 -4.78 3.88
CA GLN A 496 36.41 -4.64 3.29
C GLN A 496 36.49 -4.14 1.83
N ARG A 497 37.29 -3.11 1.54
CA ARG A 497 37.49 -2.63 0.15
C ARG A 497 38.12 -3.68 -0.76
N ALA A 498 39.08 -4.46 -0.24
CA ALA A 498 39.66 -5.57 -0.97
C ALA A 498 38.61 -6.64 -1.29
N SER A 499 37.74 -6.95 -0.33
CA SER A 499 36.65 -7.92 -0.49
C SER A 499 35.58 -7.49 -1.49
N LEU A 500 35.36 -6.18 -1.67
CA LEU A 500 34.47 -5.61 -2.69
C LEU A 500 35.13 -5.59 -4.09
N GLY A 501 36.35 -6.11 -4.23
CA GLY A 501 37.11 -6.13 -5.49
C GLY A 501 37.78 -4.80 -5.84
N ARG A 502 37.71 -3.79 -4.96
CA ARG A 502 38.24 -2.43 -5.18
C ARG A 502 39.59 -2.22 -4.48
N ARG A 503 40.55 -3.07 -4.83
CA ARG A 503 41.93 -3.00 -4.31
C ARG A 503 42.65 -1.69 -4.67
N ASP A 504 42.19 -1.00 -5.72
CA ASP A 504 42.66 0.32 -6.16
C ASP A 504 42.38 1.45 -5.15
N LEU A 505 41.35 1.29 -4.32
CA LEU A 505 40.94 2.25 -3.30
C LEU A 505 41.66 2.06 -1.95
N MET A 506 42.49 1.01 -1.81
CA MET A 506 43.24 0.77 -0.57
C MET A 506 44.37 1.78 -0.40
N ARG A 507 44.64 2.18 0.85
CA ARG A 507 45.77 3.04 1.22
C ARG A 507 46.46 2.47 2.44
N TRP A 508 47.79 2.42 2.44
CA TRP A 508 48.59 1.88 3.55
C TRP A 508 49.60 2.91 4.07
N PRO A 509 49.90 2.93 5.38
CA PRO A 509 51.08 3.61 5.89
C PRO A 509 52.35 3.02 5.25
N ALA A 510 53.24 3.88 4.72
CA ALA A 510 54.43 3.45 3.97
C ALA A 510 55.32 2.46 4.74
N ASP A 511 55.45 2.63 6.05
CA ASP A 511 56.33 1.81 6.89
C ASP A 511 55.84 0.36 7.09
N LYS A 512 54.56 0.07 6.80
CA LYS A 512 53.93 -1.24 7.02
C LYS A 512 53.24 -1.80 5.76
N ALA A 513 53.38 -1.13 4.62
CA ALA A 513 52.67 -1.47 3.38
C ALA A 513 52.89 -2.93 2.94
N ASP A 514 54.13 -3.43 2.97
CA ASP A 514 54.45 -4.79 2.54
C ASP A 514 53.84 -5.87 3.44
N GLN A 515 53.89 -5.66 4.77
CA GLN A 515 53.33 -6.60 5.75
C GLN A 515 51.80 -6.67 5.61
N LEU A 516 51.13 -5.52 5.48
CA LEU A 516 49.67 -5.44 5.38
C LEU A 516 49.16 -5.91 4.01
N ALA A 517 49.88 -5.59 2.93
CA ALA A 517 49.57 -6.10 1.60
C ALA A 517 49.65 -7.63 1.56
N SER A 518 50.68 -8.23 2.17
CA SER A 518 50.79 -9.69 2.29
C SER A 518 49.62 -10.27 3.08
N ALA A 519 49.17 -9.62 4.16
CA ALA A 519 48.00 -10.07 4.92
C ALA A 519 46.73 -10.05 4.06
N VAL A 520 46.47 -9.00 3.27
CA VAL A 520 45.30 -8.93 2.39
C VAL A 520 45.29 -10.02 1.31
N THR A 521 46.47 -10.48 0.85
CA THR A 521 46.51 -11.56 -0.16
C THR A 521 45.96 -12.89 0.36
N THR A 522 45.86 -13.11 1.67
CA THR A 522 45.28 -14.36 2.22
C THR A 522 43.79 -14.50 1.92
N LEU A 523 43.07 -13.41 1.65
CA LEU A 523 41.68 -13.44 1.17
C LEU A 523 41.52 -14.25 -0.13
N GLN A 524 42.57 -14.35 -0.95
CA GLN A 524 42.54 -15.17 -2.17
C GLN A 524 42.38 -16.67 -1.91
N ILE A 525 42.57 -17.13 -0.67
CA ILE A 525 42.34 -18.53 -0.29
C ILE A 525 40.83 -18.81 -0.26
N VAL A 526 40.05 -17.93 0.38
CA VAL A 526 38.59 -18.09 0.49
C VAL A 526 37.83 -17.74 -0.79
N GLU A 527 38.47 -17.02 -1.73
CA GLU A 527 37.94 -16.80 -3.08
C GLU A 527 38.00 -18.06 -3.96
N ARG A 528 38.71 -19.13 -3.55
CA ARG A 528 38.84 -20.37 -4.33
C ARG A 528 37.55 -21.18 -4.29
N ARG A 529 37.24 -21.85 -5.41
CA ARG A 529 36.16 -22.83 -5.47
C ARG A 529 36.44 -23.98 -4.50
N GLY A 530 35.46 -24.32 -3.68
CA GLY A 530 35.56 -25.36 -2.66
C GLY A 530 35.86 -24.87 -1.25
N ALA A 531 36.27 -23.60 -1.07
CA ALA A 531 36.62 -23.07 0.26
C ALA A 531 35.46 -23.22 1.25
N THR A 532 35.77 -23.70 2.45
CA THR A 532 34.80 -24.00 3.51
C THR A 532 34.76 -22.88 4.56
N VAL A 533 33.80 -22.96 5.49
CA VAL A 533 33.75 -22.02 6.63
C VAL A 533 34.96 -22.19 7.56
N GLN A 534 35.55 -23.39 7.61
CA GLN A 534 36.80 -23.67 8.32
C GLN A 534 37.98 -22.91 7.69
N ASP A 535 38.07 -22.84 6.35
CA ASP A 535 39.08 -22.01 5.68
C ASP A 535 38.87 -20.51 6.01
N SER A 536 37.62 -20.05 6.10
CA SER A 536 37.31 -18.67 6.54
C SER A 536 37.79 -18.40 7.96
N ALA A 537 37.61 -19.36 8.88
CA ALA A 537 38.08 -19.24 10.25
C ALA A 537 39.61 -19.11 10.28
N GLU A 538 40.34 -19.99 9.61
CA GLU A 538 41.80 -19.96 9.61
C GLU A 538 42.38 -18.72 8.92
N VAL A 539 41.76 -18.23 7.83
CA VAL A 539 42.15 -16.95 7.22
C VAL A 539 41.88 -15.78 8.18
N ALA A 540 40.76 -15.78 8.89
CA ALA A 540 40.48 -14.76 9.91
C ALA A 540 41.50 -14.79 11.06
N ALA A 541 41.95 -15.98 11.49
CA ALA A 541 43.01 -16.13 12.50
C ALA A 541 44.35 -15.54 12.03
N ILE A 542 44.74 -15.77 10.78
CA ILE A 542 45.95 -15.20 10.18
C ILE A 542 45.85 -13.67 10.12
N LEU A 543 44.69 -13.14 9.72
CA LEU A 543 44.45 -11.69 9.69
C LEU A 543 44.42 -11.09 11.09
N TYR A 544 43.94 -11.82 12.10
CA TYR A 544 43.94 -11.40 13.49
C TYR A 544 45.37 -11.26 14.02
N ASP A 545 46.24 -12.24 13.77
CA ASP A 545 47.64 -12.17 14.21
C ASP A 545 48.36 -10.95 13.58
N ALA A 546 48.02 -10.60 12.33
CA ALA A 546 48.49 -9.39 11.69
C ALA A 546 47.91 -8.12 12.35
N ALA A 547 46.60 -8.08 12.61
CA ALA A 547 45.90 -6.91 13.19
C ALA A 547 46.26 -6.66 14.66
N ALA A 548 46.43 -7.71 15.46
CA ALA A 548 46.82 -7.64 16.87
C ALA A 548 48.22 -7.03 17.05
N SER A 549 49.10 -7.18 16.05
CA SER A 549 50.42 -6.52 16.01
C SER A 549 50.37 -5.00 15.75
N LEU A 550 49.19 -4.46 15.40
CA LEU A 550 49.00 -3.05 15.08
C LEU A 550 48.46 -2.26 16.29
N PRO A 551 49.11 -1.14 16.67
CA PRO A 551 48.57 -0.24 17.67
C PRO A 551 47.37 0.52 17.09
N ASN A 552 46.28 0.65 17.85
CA ASN A 552 45.08 1.36 17.41
C ASN A 552 45.16 2.86 17.76
N VAL A 553 46.04 3.58 17.05
CA VAL A 553 46.32 5.01 17.28
C VAL A 553 45.74 5.90 16.17
N PRO A 554 45.28 7.11 16.51
CA PRO A 554 44.70 8.05 15.54
C PRO A 554 45.76 8.57 14.54
N PRO A 555 45.32 9.05 13.35
CA PRO A 555 46.22 9.34 12.22
C PRO A 555 47.38 10.32 12.49
N ARG A 556 47.21 11.27 13.42
CA ARG A 556 48.20 12.32 13.72
C ARG A 556 49.46 11.82 14.44
N GLU A 557 49.41 10.64 15.06
CA GLU A 557 50.55 10.05 15.78
C GLU A 557 51.34 9.02 14.93
N SER A 558 50.72 8.55 13.85
CA SER A 558 51.28 7.62 12.84
C SER A 558 52.12 8.38 11.81
N GLY A 559 53.34 8.76 12.17
CA GLY A 559 54.20 9.70 11.43
C GLY A 559 54.75 9.29 10.03
N GLY A 560 54.02 8.51 9.22
CA GLY A 560 54.44 8.10 7.87
C GLY A 560 53.43 8.50 6.80
N GLY A 561 53.91 8.84 5.59
CA GLY A 561 53.04 9.09 4.44
C GLY A 561 52.24 7.84 4.03
N TRP A 562 51.03 8.04 3.50
CA TRP A 562 50.19 6.96 2.98
C TRP A 562 50.55 6.68 1.52
N SER A 563 50.60 5.40 1.16
CA SER A 563 50.98 4.91 -0.17
C SER A 563 49.92 3.96 -0.72
N VAL A 564 49.88 3.82 -2.04
CA VAL A 564 49.03 2.85 -2.74
C VAL A 564 49.78 1.51 -2.80
N PRO A 565 49.13 0.36 -2.52
CA PRO A 565 49.78 -0.93 -2.65
C PRO A 565 50.28 -1.17 -4.09
N GLY A 566 51.59 -1.41 -4.22
CA GLY A 566 52.24 -1.77 -5.50
C GLY A 566 52.91 -0.63 -6.28
N ASP A 567 53.03 0.59 -5.72
CA ASP A 567 53.76 1.67 -6.36
C ASP A 567 55.27 1.50 -6.16
N ASP A 568 55.89 0.69 -7.03
CA ASP A 568 57.34 0.45 -7.10
C ASP A 568 58.05 1.67 -7.72
N THR A 569 57.88 2.86 -7.10
CA THR A 569 58.69 4.03 -7.44
C THR A 569 60.01 3.95 -6.68
N GLY A 570 61.00 3.42 -7.38
CA GLY A 570 62.35 3.21 -6.87
C GLY A 570 62.93 4.43 -6.13
N GLY A 571 63.42 4.16 -4.93
CA GLY A 571 64.59 4.80 -4.35
C GLY A 571 64.49 6.28 -4.01
N THR A 572 64.36 6.57 -2.72
CA THR A 572 65.26 7.57 -2.11
C THR A 572 65.66 7.10 -0.72
N HIS A 573 66.87 6.55 -0.60
CA HIS A 573 67.53 6.45 0.70
C HIS A 573 67.51 7.84 1.35
N PRO A 574 67.09 7.97 2.62
CA PRO A 574 67.32 9.23 3.32
C PRO A 574 68.83 9.44 3.44
N PRO A 575 69.31 10.70 3.37
CA PRO A 575 70.74 10.98 3.45
C PRO A 575 71.29 10.45 4.79
N PRO A 576 72.52 9.90 4.84
CA PRO A 576 73.12 9.43 6.07
C PRO A 576 73.47 10.64 6.93
N GLY A 577 72.54 11.03 7.82
CA GLY A 577 72.72 12.24 8.62
C GLY A 577 71.52 12.73 9.42
N ALA A 578 70.35 12.07 9.38
CA ALA A 578 69.26 12.40 10.29
C ALA A 578 69.49 11.69 11.63
N THR A 579 70.15 12.41 12.55
CA THR A 579 70.24 12.03 13.96
C THR A 579 68.86 11.62 14.47
N SER A 580 68.79 10.40 15.01
CA SER A 580 67.72 9.94 15.89
C SER A 580 67.39 11.02 16.92
N ALA A 581 66.35 11.81 16.62
CA ALA A 581 65.70 12.60 17.63
C ALA A 581 65.00 11.58 18.54
N LYS A 582 65.62 11.33 19.71
CA LYS A 582 64.94 10.70 20.84
C LYS A 582 63.62 11.43 21.06
N ARG A 583 62.52 10.90 20.54
CA ARG A 583 61.17 11.29 20.97
C ARG A 583 60.94 10.61 22.31
N HIS A 584 60.63 11.42 23.31
CA HIS A 584 60.18 10.96 24.61
C HIS A 584 58.92 10.09 24.44
N PRO A 585 58.75 9.05 25.29
CA PRO A 585 57.56 8.22 25.30
C PRO A 585 56.42 9.05 25.91
N GLY A 586 55.70 9.80 25.09
CA GLY A 586 54.32 10.15 25.39
C GLY A 586 53.51 8.87 25.18
N ALA A 587 52.79 8.42 26.21
CA ALA A 587 51.90 7.29 26.10
C ALA A 587 50.92 7.54 24.94
N SER A 588 51.12 6.84 23.83
CA SER A 588 50.14 6.78 22.75
C SER A 588 48.84 6.27 23.37
N VAL A 589 47.81 7.10 23.36
CA VAL A 589 46.50 6.70 23.89
C VAL A 589 45.90 5.77 22.85
N GLU A 590 46.01 4.47 23.09
CA GLU A 590 45.28 3.49 22.30
C GLU A 590 43.79 3.74 22.47
N VAL A 591 43.11 3.93 21.34
CA VAL A 591 41.66 4.08 21.31
C VAL A 591 41.05 2.68 21.20
N PRO A 592 39.93 2.40 21.88
CA PRO A 592 39.18 1.17 21.66
C PRO A 592 38.90 0.92 20.18
N PHE A 593 38.92 -0.34 19.77
CA PHE A 593 38.58 -0.70 18.39
C PHE A 593 37.09 -0.50 18.14
N GLU A 594 36.76 0.25 17.08
CA GLU A 594 35.39 0.36 16.58
C GLU A 594 35.30 -0.31 15.19
N PRO A 595 34.34 -1.22 14.99
CA PRO A 595 34.18 -1.91 13.72
C PRO A 595 33.73 -0.94 12.62
N PRO A 596 34.29 -1.02 11.41
CA PRO A 596 33.78 -0.26 10.27
C PRO A 596 32.40 -0.79 9.83
N PRO A 597 31.52 0.07 9.26
CA PRO A 597 30.17 -0.34 8.85
C PRO A 597 30.24 -1.48 7.82
N GLN A 598 29.36 -2.48 7.91
CA GLN A 598 29.33 -3.58 6.95
C GLN A 598 28.62 -3.18 5.64
N PRO A 599 28.95 -3.80 4.49
CA PRO A 599 28.19 -3.59 3.25
C PRO A 599 26.73 -4.02 3.42
N GLY A 600 25.78 -3.27 2.85
CA GLY A 600 24.35 -3.45 3.09
C GLY A 600 23.83 -4.82 2.65
N HIS A 601 24.33 -5.34 1.53
CA HIS A 601 23.95 -6.66 1.02
C HIS A 601 24.51 -7.84 1.83
N ARG A 602 25.62 -7.64 2.54
CA ARG A 602 26.15 -8.63 3.48
C ARG A 602 25.42 -8.54 4.82
N GLY A 603 25.12 -7.31 5.22
CA GLY A 603 24.49 -6.92 6.48
C GLY A 603 25.09 -7.61 7.71
N GLU A 604 24.29 -7.75 8.75
CA GLU A 604 24.77 -8.32 10.02
C GLU A 604 25.03 -9.82 9.90
N PHE A 605 26.07 -10.29 10.60
CA PHE A 605 26.43 -11.69 10.62
C PHE A 605 26.73 -12.13 12.05
N LYS A 606 25.79 -12.89 12.64
CA LYS A 606 25.85 -13.35 14.04
C LYS A 606 25.87 -14.88 14.09
N PRO A 607 26.97 -15.54 13.67
CA PRO A 607 27.02 -17.01 13.53
C PRO A 607 26.85 -17.74 14.87
N GLU A 608 27.31 -17.14 15.98
CA GLU A 608 27.19 -17.71 17.32
C GLU A 608 25.75 -17.81 17.79
N LEU A 609 24.95 -16.78 17.49
CA LEU A 609 23.55 -16.68 17.88
C LEU A 609 22.69 -17.64 17.03
N VAL A 610 22.98 -17.72 15.73
CA VAL A 610 22.32 -18.69 14.84
C VAL A 610 22.63 -20.14 15.25
N GLN A 611 23.88 -20.46 15.59
CA GLN A 611 24.23 -21.79 16.11
C GLN A 611 23.54 -22.09 17.45
N LEU A 612 23.41 -21.08 18.33
CA LEU A 612 22.70 -21.23 19.59
C LEU A 612 21.21 -21.53 19.34
N LEU A 613 20.53 -20.74 18.48
CA LEU A 613 19.13 -20.95 18.12
C LEU A 613 18.90 -22.33 17.48
N ALA A 614 19.79 -22.78 16.60
CA ALA A 614 19.74 -24.12 16.02
C ALA A 614 19.91 -25.22 17.08
N THR A 615 20.86 -25.05 18.01
CA THR A 615 21.06 -26.02 19.11
C THR A 615 19.85 -26.10 20.03
N MET A 616 19.16 -24.97 20.26
CA MET A 616 17.96 -24.90 21.07
C MET A 616 16.77 -25.58 20.39
N ALA A 617 16.59 -25.36 19.09
CA ALA A 617 15.54 -26.03 18.30
C ALA A 617 15.70 -27.56 18.33
N ASP A 618 16.92 -28.08 18.19
CA ASP A 618 17.21 -29.53 18.18
C ASP A 618 17.00 -30.21 19.55
N GLN A 619 17.18 -29.50 20.66
CA GLN A 619 17.25 -30.08 22.01
C GLN A 619 16.03 -29.80 22.91
N GLY A 620 15.08 -28.97 22.46
CA GLY A 620 13.84 -28.63 23.17
C GLY A 620 14.02 -27.74 24.42
N GLU A 621 12.91 -27.41 25.09
CA GLU A 621 12.85 -26.44 26.22
C GLU A 621 13.87 -26.71 27.36
N ASP A 622 14.25 -27.97 27.61
CA ASP A 622 15.19 -28.35 28.68
C ASP A 622 16.69 -28.10 28.33
N ALA A 623 17.00 -27.51 27.17
CA ALA A 623 18.37 -27.26 26.71
C ALA A 623 19.00 -26.01 27.33
N PHE A 624 18.19 -25.00 27.69
CA PHE A 624 18.68 -23.67 28.09
C PHE A 624 19.55 -23.73 29.35
N GLY A 625 19.12 -24.47 30.37
CA GLY A 625 19.87 -24.66 31.62
C GLY A 625 21.10 -25.57 31.51
N ARG A 626 21.28 -26.24 30.37
CA ARG A 626 22.40 -27.16 30.11
C ARG A 626 23.46 -26.59 29.16
N CYS A 627 23.07 -25.69 28.25
CA CYS A 627 23.97 -25.19 27.19
C CYS A 627 24.78 -23.95 27.60
N LEU A 628 24.26 -23.05 28.46
CA LEU A 628 25.00 -21.90 28.99
C LEU A 628 24.55 -21.55 30.41
N ALA A 629 25.46 -21.10 31.28
CA ALA A 629 25.09 -20.47 32.55
C ALA A 629 24.52 -19.06 32.28
N ARG A 630 23.63 -18.55 33.15
CA ARG A 630 23.05 -17.18 33.03
C ARG A 630 24.12 -16.10 32.78
N GLN A 631 25.28 -16.24 33.41
CA GLN A 631 26.45 -15.37 33.21
C GLN A 631 27.06 -15.43 31.80
N ASP A 632 27.11 -16.61 31.18
CA ASP A 632 27.69 -16.75 29.84
C ASP A 632 26.77 -16.14 28.76
N LEU A 633 25.46 -16.15 29.01
CA LEU A 633 24.46 -15.50 28.16
C LEU A 633 24.51 -13.97 28.33
N GLU A 634 24.61 -13.48 29.57
CA GLU A 634 24.88 -12.07 29.85
C GLU A 634 26.17 -11.60 29.14
N GLU A 635 27.25 -12.40 29.12
CA GLU A 635 28.47 -12.10 28.37
C GLU A 635 28.29 -12.19 26.84
N LEU A 636 27.43 -13.06 26.33
CA LEU A 636 27.11 -13.14 24.91
C LEU A 636 26.34 -11.90 24.45
N LEU A 637 25.34 -11.50 25.23
CA LEU A 637 24.52 -10.31 24.98
C LEU A 637 25.33 -9.02 25.18
N ALA A 638 26.20 -8.95 26.20
CA ALA A 638 27.10 -7.81 26.42
C ALA A 638 28.17 -7.66 25.33
N GLY A 639 28.55 -8.75 24.65
CA GLY A 639 29.42 -8.72 23.47
C GLY A 639 28.72 -8.21 22.20
N CYS A 640 27.39 -8.31 22.15
CA CYS A 640 26.56 -7.70 21.11
C CYS A 640 26.28 -6.24 21.50
N ARG A 641 27.08 -5.31 20.98
CA ARG A 641 27.13 -3.86 21.32
C ARG A 641 25.80 -3.07 21.31
N GLU A 642 24.69 -3.70 20.95
CA GLU A 642 23.36 -3.11 20.67
C GLU A 642 22.30 -3.49 21.72
N LEU A 643 22.62 -4.39 22.64
CA LEU A 643 21.75 -4.75 23.77
C LEU A 643 22.26 -4.05 25.02
N ALA A 644 21.77 -2.84 25.27
CA ALA A 644 21.84 -2.30 26.61
C ALA A 644 20.74 -3.00 27.43
N VAL A 645 21.16 -3.82 28.39
CA VAL A 645 20.27 -4.49 29.34
C VAL A 645 20.20 -3.60 30.57
N SER A 646 19.03 -3.04 30.83
CA SER A 646 18.76 -2.27 32.03
C SER A 646 18.53 -3.20 33.23
N ASP A 647 19.25 -2.97 34.33
CA ASP A 647 18.99 -3.61 35.63
C ASP A 647 17.73 -3.05 36.34
N ASN A 648 17.11 -1.99 35.78
CA ASN A 648 15.99 -1.27 36.39
C ASN A 648 14.74 -1.32 35.49
N ALA A 649 13.64 -1.80 36.05
CA ALA A 649 12.34 -1.95 35.38
C ALA A 649 11.56 -0.63 35.10
N ASP A 650 12.22 0.54 35.19
CA ASP A 650 11.54 1.86 35.20
C ASP A 650 11.98 2.80 34.04
N GLY A 651 12.35 2.25 32.88
CA GLY A 651 12.66 3.05 31.68
C GLY A 651 12.24 2.36 30.37
N ASP A 652 11.34 3.00 29.62
CA ASP A 652 10.53 2.43 28.51
C ASP A 652 11.25 2.05 27.20
N GLU A 653 12.59 1.96 27.12
CA GLU A 653 13.27 1.74 25.83
C GLU A 653 14.11 0.46 25.71
N GLU A 654 14.54 -0.16 26.81
CA GLU A 654 15.44 -1.32 26.79
C GLU A 654 14.79 -2.58 27.39
N PRO A 655 14.84 -3.75 26.70
CA PRO A 655 14.24 -4.98 27.21
C PRO A 655 15.03 -5.53 28.41
N THR A 656 14.31 -6.10 29.37
CA THR A 656 14.94 -6.80 30.50
C THR A 656 15.55 -8.13 30.05
N LEU A 657 16.52 -8.66 30.81
CA LEU A 657 17.16 -9.94 30.48
C LEU A 657 16.15 -11.09 30.39
N ASP A 658 15.13 -11.10 31.25
CA ASP A 658 14.11 -12.15 31.26
C ASP A 658 13.15 -12.02 30.04
N GLU A 659 12.81 -10.81 29.58
CA GLU A 659 12.04 -10.61 28.34
C GLU A 659 12.83 -11.01 27.08
N LEU A 660 14.13 -10.72 27.03
CA LEU A 660 15.01 -11.14 25.93
C LEU A 660 15.11 -12.67 25.85
N LEU A 661 15.12 -13.33 27.00
CA LEU A 661 15.13 -14.78 27.12
C LEU A 661 13.86 -15.39 26.54
N ASP A 662 12.70 -14.86 26.91
CA ASP A 662 11.41 -15.30 26.39
C ASP A 662 11.33 -15.11 24.86
N ASN A 663 11.83 -13.98 24.34
CA ASN A 663 11.86 -13.72 22.90
C ASN A 663 12.77 -14.69 22.14
N LEU A 664 13.96 -15.03 22.68
CA LEU A 664 14.86 -16.02 22.10
C LEU A 664 14.28 -17.44 22.11
N GLN A 665 13.54 -17.80 23.18
CA GLN A 665 12.85 -19.09 23.27
C GLN A 665 11.70 -19.20 22.29
N SER A 666 10.93 -18.12 22.09
CA SER A 666 9.87 -18.05 21.08
C SER A 666 10.43 -18.27 19.68
N GLU A 667 11.53 -17.60 19.34
CA GLU A 667 12.19 -17.74 18.04
C GLU A 667 12.73 -19.16 17.78
N ALA A 668 13.32 -19.78 18.80
CA ALA A 668 13.80 -21.15 18.71
C ALA A 668 12.65 -22.17 18.52
N SER A 669 11.49 -21.91 19.14
CA SER A 669 10.28 -22.71 18.97
C SER A 669 9.67 -22.54 17.57
N GLU A 670 9.59 -21.31 17.05
CA GLU A 670 9.16 -21.03 15.66
C GLU A 670 10.08 -21.73 14.64
N ARG A 671 11.39 -21.73 14.90
CA ARG A 671 12.38 -22.46 14.11
C ARG A 671 12.14 -23.98 14.13
N ALA A 672 11.89 -24.57 15.29
CA ALA A 672 11.63 -26.00 15.41
C ALA A 672 10.36 -26.42 14.66
N ALA A 673 9.33 -25.57 14.66
CA ALA A 673 8.11 -25.80 13.90
C ALA A 673 8.36 -25.81 12.38
N ALA A 674 9.20 -24.90 11.88
CA ALA A 674 9.55 -24.81 10.46
C ALA A 674 10.36 -26.03 9.95
N ASP A 675 11.20 -26.65 10.80
CA ASP A 675 11.96 -27.86 10.44
C ASP A 675 11.09 -29.14 10.45
N THR A 676 10.00 -29.18 11.22
CA THR A 676 9.08 -30.34 11.26
C THR A 676 8.13 -30.45 10.06
N ASP A 677 7.99 -29.40 9.25
CA ASP A 677 7.08 -29.35 8.10
C ASP A 677 7.59 -30.11 6.85
N GLU A 678 8.73 -30.81 6.92
CA GLU A 678 9.22 -31.67 5.82
C GLU A 678 8.36 -32.93 5.58
N GLU A 679 7.47 -33.32 6.51
CA GLU A 679 6.49 -34.40 6.33
C GLU A 679 5.06 -33.98 6.68
N GLY A 680 4.49 -33.14 5.82
CA GLY A 680 3.06 -33.11 5.59
C GLY A 680 2.26 -32.12 6.43
N THR A 681 1.46 -31.35 5.69
CA THR A 681 0.36 -30.48 6.14
C THR A 681 0.81 -29.07 6.52
N ARG A 682 0.26 -28.11 5.77
CA ARG A 682 0.33 -26.67 6.04
C ARG A 682 -0.26 -26.38 7.42
N GLU A 683 0.53 -25.85 8.35
CA GLU A 683 0.00 -25.22 9.57
C GLU A 683 0.26 -23.70 9.58
N SER A 684 -0.88 -23.00 9.51
CA SER A 684 -1.26 -21.79 10.24
C SER A 684 -0.25 -21.26 11.27
N ASN A 685 0.37 -20.11 10.98
CA ASN A 685 0.98 -19.27 12.00
C ASN A 685 -0.12 -18.57 12.82
N GLY A 686 -0.23 -18.94 14.09
CA GLY A 686 -1.07 -18.25 15.06
C GLY A 686 -0.35 -17.06 15.67
N ASP A 687 -0.98 -15.89 15.61
CA ASP A 687 -0.93 -14.92 16.70
C ASP A 687 -2.37 -14.63 17.13
N GLY A 688 -2.58 -14.52 18.44
CA GLY A 688 -3.88 -14.57 19.07
C GLY A 688 -4.71 -13.30 18.85
N SER A 689 -5.57 -13.34 17.83
CA SER A 689 -6.86 -12.64 17.79
C SER A 689 -7.77 -13.42 16.84
N ASP A 690 -9.01 -13.70 17.25
CA ASP A 690 -10.05 -14.48 16.53
C ASP A 690 -9.71 -14.80 15.05
N GLY A 691 -9.56 -16.10 14.74
CA GLY A 691 -8.96 -16.64 13.51
C GLY A 691 -9.65 -16.28 12.19
N ILE A 692 -9.61 -14.99 11.85
CA ILE A 692 -10.10 -14.37 10.64
C ILE A 692 -8.89 -13.88 9.83
N GLU A 693 -8.67 -14.47 8.66
CA GLU A 693 -7.63 -14.04 7.71
C GLU A 693 -8.18 -12.96 6.79
N TRP A 694 -7.57 -11.77 6.79
CA TRP A 694 -8.04 -10.64 5.99
C TRP A 694 -7.33 -10.55 4.63
N TYR A 695 -8.12 -10.54 3.57
CA TYR A 695 -7.71 -10.41 2.18
C TYR A 695 -8.22 -9.08 1.61
N ARG A 696 -7.45 -8.44 0.72
CA ARG A 696 -7.90 -7.22 0.03
C ARG A 696 -8.16 -7.51 -1.43
N TYR A 697 -9.28 -6.99 -1.94
CA TYR A 697 -9.72 -7.15 -3.32
C TYR A 697 -10.01 -5.82 -3.99
N ASP A 698 -9.74 -5.79 -5.29
CA ASP A 698 -10.09 -4.66 -6.14
C ASP A 698 -11.59 -4.67 -6.45
N GLU A 699 -12.17 -3.47 -6.54
CA GLU A 699 -13.58 -3.28 -6.91
C GLU A 699 -13.68 -2.57 -8.24
N TRP A 700 -14.57 -3.02 -9.12
CA TRP A 700 -14.78 -2.39 -10.41
C TRP A 700 -15.70 -1.17 -10.30
N ASP A 701 -15.17 0.00 -10.65
CA ASP A 701 -15.96 1.22 -10.77
C ASP A 701 -16.42 1.38 -12.23
N TYR A 702 -17.71 1.13 -12.47
CA TYR A 702 -18.27 1.20 -13.81
C TYR A 702 -18.28 2.61 -14.42
N ARG A 703 -18.24 3.68 -13.60
CA ARG A 703 -18.19 5.06 -14.08
C ARG A 703 -16.77 5.42 -14.48
N ALA A 704 -15.80 5.04 -13.65
CA ALA A 704 -14.38 5.22 -13.95
C ALA A 704 -13.87 4.21 -15.00
N HIS A 705 -14.67 3.21 -15.39
CA HIS A 705 -14.23 2.14 -16.29
C HIS A 705 -12.87 1.54 -15.87
N ASP A 706 -12.61 1.49 -14.57
CA ASP A 706 -11.34 1.09 -13.99
C ASP A 706 -11.57 0.47 -12.60
N TYR A 707 -10.56 -0.24 -12.11
CA TYR A 707 -10.57 -0.85 -10.79
C TYR A 707 -10.11 0.14 -9.72
N ARG A 708 -10.76 0.05 -8.55
CA ARG A 708 -10.31 0.63 -7.30
C ARG A 708 -9.45 -0.39 -6.55
N PRO A 709 -8.15 -0.13 -6.37
CA PRO A 709 -7.20 -1.10 -5.84
C PRO A 709 -7.39 -1.31 -4.34
N ALA A 710 -7.36 -2.58 -3.90
CA ALA A 710 -7.43 -2.99 -2.50
C ALA A 710 -8.57 -2.32 -1.70
N TRP A 711 -9.69 -2.05 -2.39
CA TRP A 711 -10.81 -1.25 -1.90
C TRP A 711 -11.71 -2.00 -0.93
N CYS A 712 -11.85 -3.32 -1.15
CA CYS A 712 -12.67 -4.20 -0.33
C CYS A 712 -11.79 -5.08 0.55
N ALA A 713 -12.12 -5.21 1.83
CA ALA A 713 -11.48 -6.15 2.74
C ALA A 713 -12.42 -7.33 3.03
N LEU A 714 -11.92 -8.55 2.85
CA LEU A 714 -12.61 -9.80 3.04
C LEU A 714 -11.94 -10.61 4.15
N GLY A 715 -12.65 -10.85 5.25
CA GLY A 715 -12.24 -11.72 6.34
C GLY A 715 -12.69 -13.16 6.09
N GLU A 716 -11.73 -14.07 5.86
CA GLU A 716 -11.98 -15.50 5.78
C GLU A 716 -11.94 -16.11 7.18
N GLN A 717 -12.98 -16.84 7.55
CA GLN A 717 -13.05 -17.58 8.80
C GLN A 717 -13.60 -18.98 8.60
N ARG A 718 -13.20 -19.92 9.45
CA ARG A 718 -13.83 -21.26 9.45
C ARG A 718 -15.19 -21.19 10.11
N ALA A 719 -16.21 -21.76 9.47
CA ALA A 719 -17.56 -21.81 10.02
C ALA A 719 -17.56 -22.51 11.40
N GLN A 720 -18.39 -22.01 12.33
CA GLN A 720 -18.55 -22.60 13.66
C GLN A 720 -19.14 -24.02 13.56
N GLN A 721 -18.97 -24.85 14.59
CA GLN A 721 -19.53 -26.21 14.62
C GLN A 721 -20.88 -26.21 15.34
N GLY A 722 -21.94 -26.53 14.63
CA GLY A 722 -23.30 -26.70 15.15
C GLY A 722 -23.60 -28.14 15.58
N GLY A 723 -24.87 -28.53 15.54
CA GLY A 723 -25.33 -29.89 15.84
C GLY A 723 -25.25 -30.82 14.63
N LEU A 724 -25.14 -32.13 14.88
CA LEU A 724 -25.22 -33.18 13.84
C LEU A 724 -26.68 -33.47 13.41
N ASP A 725 -27.66 -33.05 14.20
CA ASP A 725 -29.06 -33.48 14.04
C ASP A 725 -29.67 -33.00 12.73
N PHE A 726 -29.32 -31.80 12.25
CA PHE A 726 -29.90 -31.21 11.04
C PHE A 726 -29.50 -31.97 9.76
N TYR A 727 -28.23 -32.34 9.62
CA TYR A 727 -27.74 -33.07 8.44
C TYR A 727 -28.43 -34.43 8.32
N ASP A 728 -28.48 -35.19 9.42
CA ASP A 728 -29.10 -36.51 9.46
C ASP A 728 -30.63 -36.46 9.32
N ASP A 729 -31.28 -35.44 9.86
CA ASP A 729 -32.72 -35.23 9.71
C ASP A 729 -33.10 -34.83 8.29
N THR A 730 -32.27 -34.00 7.63
CA THR A 730 -32.42 -33.64 6.21
C THR A 730 -32.33 -34.87 5.31
N LEU A 731 -31.33 -35.73 5.51
CA LEU A 731 -31.20 -36.99 4.77
C LEU A 731 -32.40 -37.93 5.00
N ARG A 732 -32.93 -37.98 6.23
CA ARG A 732 -34.14 -38.76 6.54
C ARG A 732 -35.38 -38.21 5.86
N ARG A 733 -35.58 -36.88 5.90
CA ARG A 733 -36.72 -36.18 5.29
C ARG A 733 -36.73 -36.34 3.76
N HIS A 734 -35.56 -36.22 3.14
CA HIS A 734 -35.39 -36.27 1.68
C HIS A 734 -34.85 -37.60 1.16
N HIS A 735 -34.93 -38.68 1.94
CA HIS A 735 -34.33 -39.99 1.60
C HIS A 735 -34.67 -40.47 0.18
N GLY A 736 -35.92 -40.29 -0.28
CA GLY A 736 -36.32 -40.66 -1.64
C GLY A 736 -35.57 -39.89 -2.73
N LEU A 737 -35.34 -38.60 -2.50
CA LEU A 737 -34.62 -37.71 -3.42
C LEU A 737 -33.11 -37.95 -3.36
N VAL A 738 -32.54 -38.22 -2.19
CA VAL A 738 -31.12 -38.60 -2.03
C VAL A 738 -30.81 -39.86 -2.84
N VAL A 739 -31.65 -40.89 -2.70
CA VAL A 739 -31.46 -42.17 -3.43
C VAL A 739 -31.62 -41.97 -4.95
N GLU A 740 -32.57 -41.14 -5.39
CA GLU A 740 -32.72 -40.81 -6.81
C GLU A 740 -31.50 -40.05 -7.34
N THR A 741 -31.05 -39.02 -6.63
CA THR A 741 -29.92 -38.16 -7.01
C THR A 741 -28.63 -38.97 -7.08
N ARG A 742 -28.33 -39.75 -6.03
CA ARG A 742 -27.17 -40.65 -6.01
C ARG A 742 -27.16 -41.63 -7.19
N ARG A 743 -28.29 -42.28 -7.49
CA ARG A 743 -28.39 -43.19 -8.66
C ARG A 743 -28.19 -42.47 -10.00
N GLN A 744 -28.66 -41.24 -10.12
CA GLN A 744 -28.48 -40.45 -11.34
C GLN A 744 -27.02 -40.02 -11.52
N PHE A 745 -26.34 -39.66 -10.42
CA PHE A 745 -24.94 -39.24 -10.42
C PHE A 745 -23.95 -40.40 -10.57
N GLU A 746 -24.23 -41.55 -9.97
CA GLU A 746 -23.46 -42.80 -10.18
C GLU A 746 -23.46 -43.22 -11.67
N ARG A 747 -24.53 -42.92 -12.41
CA ARG A 747 -24.62 -43.15 -13.87
C ARG A 747 -23.81 -42.16 -14.72
N MET A 748 -23.44 -41.00 -14.16
CA MET A 748 -22.62 -40.00 -14.84
C MET A 748 -21.12 -40.22 -14.61
N ARG A 749 -20.75 -41.05 -13.63
CA ARG A 749 -19.38 -41.48 -13.45
C ARG A 749 -18.92 -42.18 -14.72
N PRO A 750 -17.83 -41.73 -15.39
CA PRO A 750 -17.34 -42.41 -16.56
C PRO A 750 -17.06 -43.88 -16.21
N GLU A 751 -17.50 -44.81 -17.05
CA GLU A 751 -17.02 -46.18 -16.95
C GLU A 751 -15.50 -46.13 -17.10
N SER A 752 -14.79 -46.34 -16.00
CA SER A 752 -13.35 -46.54 -16.04
C SER A 752 -13.13 -47.67 -17.05
N PHE A 753 -12.34 -47.40 -18.10
CA PHE A 753 -12.04 -48.32 -19.21
C PHE A 753 -13.10 -48.42 -20.33
N ARG A 754 -13.36 -47.33 -21.07
CA ARG A 754 -13.98 -47.47 -22.41
C ARG A 754 -12.96 -48.07 -23.39
N ARG A 755 -13.11 -49.35 -23.73
CA ARG A 755 -12.29 -50.05 -24.73
C ARG A 755 -12.72 -49.64 -26.14
N ILE A 756 -11.90 -48.85 -26.82
CA ILE A 756 -12.12 -48.51 -28.24
C ILE A 756 -11.59 -49.68 -29.08
N ARG A 757 -12.46 -50.33 -29.85
CA ARG A 757 -12.14 -51.48 -30.71
C ARG A 757 -11.93 -51.02 -32.16
N ARG A 758 -11.42 -51.90 -33.03
CA ARG A 758 -11.20 -51.65 -34.46
C ARG A 758 -10.19 -50.57 -34.81
N LEU A 759 -9.12 -50.47 -34.04
CA LEU A 759 -7.99 -49.57 -34.32
C LEU A 759 -6.90 -50.31 -35.09
N GLU A 760 -6.17 -49.58 -35.94
CA GLU A 760 -4.98 -50.10 -36.66
C GLU A 760 -3.77 -50.25 -35.73
N ASP A 761 -3.79 -49.58 -34.58
CA ASP A 761 -2.76 -49.61 -33.56
C ASP A 761 -3.37 -49.46 -32.14
N GLY A 762 -2.83 -50.19 -31.16
CA GLY A 762 -3.34 -50.25 -29.78
C GLY A 762 -2.61 -51.27 -28.91
N HIS A 763 -2.77 -51.17 -27.59
CA HIS A 763 -2.01 -51.98 -26.63
C HIS A 763 -2.55 -53.41 -26.45
N GLU A 764 -3.80 -53.68 -26.84
CA GLU A 764 -4.41 -55.01 -26.75
C GLU A 764 -4.98 -55.44 -28.09
N ILE A 765 -4.75 -56.70 -28.46
CA ILE A 765 -5.35 -57.30 -29.65
C ILE A 765 -6.77 -57.77 -29.32
N ASP A 766 -7.71 -57.41 -30.17
CA ASP A 766 -9.06 -57.92 -30.18
C ASP A 766 -9.09 -59.24 -30.98
N LEU A 767 -9.21 -60.37 -30.27
CA LEU A 767 -9.15 -61.68 -30.89
C LEU A 767 -10.28 -61.91 -31.90
N ASP A 768 -11.48 -61.37 -31.67
CA ASP A 768 -12.62 -61.57 -32.57
C ASP A 768 -12.37 -60.85 -33.91
N GLU A 769 -11.90 -59.60 -33.86
CA GLU A 769 -11.57 -58.82 -35.05
C GLU A 769 -10.29 -59.33 -35.74
N ALA A 770 -9.32 -59.87 -34.98
CA ALA A 770 -8.12 -60.50 -35.55
C ALA A 770 -8.44 -61.80 -36.29
N ILE A 771 -9.36 -62.62 -35.74
CA ILE A 771 -9.87 -63.82 -36.39
C ILE A 771 -10.61 -63.42 -37.67
N GLN A 772 -11.48 -62.39 -37.61
CA GLN A 772 -12.20 -61.90 -38.78
C GLN A 772 -11.25 -61.37 -39.86
N PHE A 773 -10.26 -60.55 -39.50
CA PHE A 773 -9.21 -60.07 -40.41
C PHE A 773 -8.47 -61.22 -41.08
N HIS A 774 -8.12 -62.28 -40.32
CA HIS A 774 -7.42 -63.43 -40.88
C HIS A 774 -8.32 -64.26 -41.81
N ALA A 775 -9.59 -64.45 -41.44
CA ALA A 775 -10.58 -65.11 -42.26
C ALA A 775 -10.81 -64.37 -43.59
N ASP A 776 -10.95 -63.04 -43.53
CA ASP A 776 -11.15 -62.18 -44.71
C ASP A 776 -9.90 -62.15 -45.61
N LYS A 777 -8.70 -62.13 -45.02
CA LYS A 777 -7.43 -62.20 -45.75
C LYS A 777 -7.25 -63.54 -46.46
N LEU A 778 -7.64 -64.66 -45.83
CA LEU A 778 -7.63 -65.98 -46.46
C LEU A 778 -8.71 -66.12 -47.54
N ALA A 779 -9.84 -65.42 -47.40
CA ALA A 779 -10.88 -65.32 -48.42
C ALA A 779 -10.50 -64.42 -49.62
N GLY A 780 -9.31 -63.82 -49.61
CA GLY A 780 -8.80 -62.97 -50.70
C GLY A 780 -9.28 -61.53 -50.68
N ALA A 781 -9.94 -61.08 -49.60
CA ALA A 781 -10.24 -59.67 -49.38
C ALA A 781 -8.97 -58.95 -48.88
N GLY A 782 -8.89 -57.63 -49.12
CA GLY A 782 -7.83 -56.76 -48.59
C GLY A 782 -8.31 -55.91 -47.39
N PRO A 783 -8.63 -56.50 -46.23
CA PRO A 783 -9.08 -55.75 -45.08
C PRO A 783 -7.94 -54.93 -44.48
N LEU A 784 -8.28 -53.77 -43.89
CA LEU A 784 -7.35 -52.98 -43.08
C LEU A 784 -7.13 -53.69 -41.74
N ALA A 785 -5.92 -53.60 -41.17
CA ALA A 785 -5.49 -54.29 -39.95
C ALA A 785 -6.09 -53.67 -38.67
N ARG A 786 -7.42 -53.50 -38.64
CA ARG A 786 -8.18 -52.86 -37.55
C ARG A 786 -8.57 -53.86 -36.47
N PHE A 787 -7.61 -54.57 -35.90
CA PHE A 787 -7.85 -55.56 -34.85
C PHE A 787 -7.21 -55.20 -33.50
N TYR A 788 -6.67 -53.98 -33.38
CA TYR A 788 -6.19 -53.48 -32.11
C TYR A 788 -7.29 -52.75 -31.34
N SER A 789 -7.12 -52.73 -30.03
CA SER A 789 -7.95 -51.99 -29.09
C SER A 789 -7.08 -51.20 -28.11
N ARG A 790 -7.55 -50.02 -27.73
CA ARG A 790 -6.87 -49.15 -26.76
C ARG A 790 -7.82 -48.89 -25.59
N ARG A 791 -7.30 -49.00 -24.38
CA ARG A 791 -8.01 -48.57 -23.15
C ARG A 791 -7.73 -47.09 -22.98
N ASN A 792 -8.74 -46.25 -23.19
CA ASN A 792 -8.60 -44.82 -22.92
C ASN A 792 -9.04 -44.56 -21.49
N LYS A 793 -8.13 -44.09 -20.62
CA LYS A 793 -8.46 -43.65 -19.26
C LYS A 793 -9.03 -42.24 -19.38
N ILE A 794 -10.36 -42.13 -19.42
CA ILE A 794 -11.03 -40.83 -19.26
C ILE A 794 -11.09 -40.58 -17.76
N ASP A 795 -10.08 -39.87 -17.23
CA ASP A 795 -10.12 -39.34 -15.87
C ASP A 795 -11.00 -38.09 -15.88
N ARG A 796 -12.13 -38.16 -15.17
CA ARG A 796 -12.96 -37.00 -14.87
C ARG A 796 -12.23 -36.22 -13.77
N ASN A 797 -11.74 -35.03 -14.10
CA ASN A 797 -11.07 -34.12 -13.18
C ASN A 797 -11.82 -32.79 -13.18
N VAL A 798 -12.85 -32.71 -12.33
CA VAL A 798 -13.75 -31.56 -12.18
C VAL A 798 -13.64 -31.04 -10.74
N ALA A 799 -13.52 -29.73 -10.57
CA ALA A 799 -13.60 -29.06 -9.29
C ALA A 799 -14.80 -28.10 -9.26
N VAL A 800 -15.53 -28.08 -8.15
CA VAL A 800 -16.78 -27.31 -7.99
C VAL A 800 -16.69 -26.44 -6.74
N ALA A 801 -16.89 -25.14 -6.87
CA ALA A 801 -17.05 -24.26 -5.71
C ALA A 801 -18.50 -23.81 -5.59
N LEU A 802 -19.11 -24.07 -4.43
CA LEU A 802 -20.46 -23.61 -4.09
C LEU A 802 -20.36 -22.43 -3.13
N LEU A 803 -20.84 -21.27 -3.56
CA LEU A 803 -20.93 -20.04 -2.76
C LEU A 803 -22.39 -19.78 -2.39
N LEU A 804 -22.69 -19.79 -1.09
CA LEU A 804 -24.02 -19.57 -0.53
C LEU A 804 -24.11 -18.16 0.07
N ASP A 805 -25.16 -17.43 -0.27
CA ASP A 805 -25.47 -16.13 0.33
C ASP A 805 -26.08 -16.31 1.74
N MET A 806 -25.61 -15.51 2.70
CA MET A 806 -26.04 -15.55 4.11
C MET A 806 -26.67 -14.25 4.57
N SER A 807 -27.12 -13.44 3.62
CA SER A 807 -27.68 -12.12 3.89
C SER A 807 -28.94 -12.16 4.77
N ALA A 808 -29.29 -11.03 5.37
CA ALA A 808 -30.42 -10.89 6.28
C ALA A 808 -31.77 -11.27 5.65
N SER A 809 -31.92 -11.17 4.32
CA SER A 809 -33.11 -11.59 3.58
C SER A 809 -33.30 -13.12 3.59
N THR A 810 -32.24 -13.90 3.77
CA THR A 810 -32.33 -15.38 3.90
C THR A 810 -32.99 -15.83 5.21
N GLY A 811 -33.22 -14.90 6.14
CA GLY A 811 -33.96 -15.12 7.39
C GLY A 811 -35.49 -15.11 7.24
N GLU A 812 -36.03 -14.70 6.09
CA GLU A 812 -37.48 -14.62 5.87
C GLU A 812 -38.17 -16.00 5.88
N VAL A 813 -39.37 -16.05 6.47
CA VAL A 813 -40.16 -17.28 6.63
C VAL A 813 -41.14 -17.44 5.47
N ILE A 814 -41.11 -18.59 4.80
CA ILE A 814 -41.90 -18.87 3.60
C ILE A 814 -43.09 -19.80 3.92
N GLY A 815 -44.25 -19.42 3.35
CA GLY A 815 -45.41 -20.29 3.16
C GLY A 815 -46.18 -20.71 4.42
N GLU A 816 -47.21 -21.55 4.24
CA GLU A 816 -48.04 -22.13 5.32
C GLU A 816 -47.25 -23.09 6.25
N HIS A 817 -45.97 -23.36 5.95
CA HIS A 817 -45.12 -24.36 6.62
C HIS A 817 -44.01 -23.77 7.49
N ASN A 818 -43.93 -22.45 7.63
CA ASN A 818 -43.11 -21.75 8.62
C ASN A 818 -41.61 -22.13 8.60
N LYS A 819 -41.03 -22.34 7.40
CA LYS A 819 -39.59 -22.60 7.16
C LYS A 819 -38.87 -21.33 6.71
N ARG A 820 -37.61 -21.13 7.09
CA ARG A 820 -36.80 -19.99 6.59
C ARG A 820 -36.13 -20.33 5.25
N ILE A 821 -35.84 -19.32 4.45
CA ILE A 821 -35.10 -19.44 3.17
C ILE A 821 -33.78 -20.20 3.37
N ILE A 822 -33.01 -19.77 4.37
CA ILE A 822 -31.72 -20.38 4.70
C ILE A 822 -31.82 -21.87 5.05
N ASP A 823 -32.93 -22.31 5.67
CA ASP A 823 -33.12 -23.73 5.99
C ASP A 823 -33.24 -24.56 4.70
N VAL A 824 -33.86 -24.01 3.65
CA VAL A 824 -34.00 -24.67 2.34
C VAL A 824 -32.71 -24.64 1.53
N GLU A 825 -31.91 -23.58 1.64
CA GLU A 825 -30.58 -23.50 1.03
C GLU A 825 -29.61 -24.50 1.66
N LYS A 826 -29.62 -24.63 3.00
CA LYS A 826 -28.89 -25.69 3.70
C LYS A 826 -29.34 -27.08 3.26
N GLU A 827 -30.65 -27.34 3.20
CA GLU A 827 -31.19 -28.62 2.71
C GLU A 827 -30.69 -28.91 1.27
N SER A 828 -30.60 -27.88 0.42
CA SER A 828 -30.10 -27.99 -0.96
C SER A 828 -28.60 -28.27 -1.03
N ALA A 829 -27.80 -27.61 -0.19
CA ALA A 829 -26.36 -27.84 -0.09
C ALA A 829 -26.06 -29.28 0.35
N VAL A 830 -26.81 -29.82 1.33
CA VAL A 830 -26.69 -31.22 1.78
C VAL A 830 -26.95 -32.20 0.64
N LEU A 831 -28.01 -31.99 -0.16
CA LEU A 831 -28.28 -32.86 -1.31
C LEU A 831 -27.23 -32.75 -2.41
N MET A 832 -26.66 -31.56 -2.61
CA MET A 832 -25.58 -31.33 -3.56
C MET A 832 -24.29 -32.04 -3.13
N ILE A 833 -23.95 -32.01 -1.83
CA ILE A 833 -22.83 -32.76 -1.25
C ILE A 833 -22.97 -34.25 -1.55
N GLU A 834 -24.12 -34.84 -1.24
CA GLU A 834 -24.35 -36.27 -1.50
C GLU A 834 -24.26 -36.62 -2.98
N ALA A 835 -24.64 -35.69 -3.86
CA ALA A 835 -24.52 -35.85 -5.30
C ALA A 835 -23.06 -35.80 -5.79
N LEU A 836 -22.27 -34.86 -5.26
CA LEU A 836 -20.85 -34.67 -5.56
C LEU A 836 -19.99 -35.82 -5.00
N GLU A 837 -20.29 -36.30 -3.80
CA GLU A 837 -19.67 -37.50 -3.20
C GLU A 837 -19.96 -38.76 -4.01
N ALA A 838 -21.17 -38.90 -4.58
CA ALA A 838 -21.52 -40.04 -5.41
C ALA A 838 -20.72 -40.10 -6.73
N ILE A 839 -20.34 -38.96 -7.28
CA ILE A 839 -19.62 -38.85 -8.55
C ILE A 839 -18.09 -38.83 -8.37
N GLY A 840 -17.62 -38.30 -7.23
CA GLY A 840 -16.21 -38.19 -6.86
C GLY A 840 -15.50 -36.96 -7.43
N ASP A 841 -16.24 -35.86 -7.66
CA ASP A 841 -15.67 -34.58 -8.09
C ASP A 841 -15.14 -33.82 -6.85
N ALA A 842 -14.06 -33.05 -7.01
CA ALA A 842 -13.55 -32.20 -5.92
C ALA A 842 -14.51 -31.03 -5.70
N TYR A 843 -14.77 -30.64 -4.45
CA TYR A 843 -15.70 -29.54 -4.20
C TYR A 843 -15.41 -28.75 -2.92
N GLY A 844 -15.67 -27.45 -2.95
CA GLY A 844 -15.60 -26.55 -1.81
C GLY A 844 -16.96 -25.90 -1.54
N ILE A 845 -17.24 -25.60 -0.27
CA ILE A 845 -18.48 -24.95 0.18
C ILE A 845 -18.11 -23.74 1.03
N TYR A 846 -18.56 -22.59 0.55
CA TYR A 846 -18.26 -21.30 1.10
C TYR A 846 -19.57 -20.53 1.29
N CYS A 847 -19.64 -19.74 2.36
CA CYS A 847 -20.76 -18.86 2.64
C CYS A 847 -20.24 -17.43 2.77
N PHE A 848 -21.00 -16.42 2.31
CA PHE A 848 -20.56 -15.02 2.44
C PHE A 848 -21.64 -14.11 3.02
N SER A 849 -21.20 -13.05 3.68
CA SER A 849 -22.01 -11.94 4.19
C SER A 849 -21.19 -10.65 4.11
N GLY A 850 -21.82 -9.48 3.96
CA GLY A 850 -21.13 -8.19 3.89
C GLY A 850 -21.66 -7.17 4.90
N GLU A 851 -20.78 -6.33 5.42
CA GLU A 851 -21.07 -5.14 6.22
C GLU A 851 -20.15 -4.00 5.76
N GLY A 852 -20.50 -3.35 4.65
CA GLY A 852 -19.67 -2.32 4.04
C GLY A 852 -18.41 -2.86 3.35
N ARG A 853 -17.57 -1.94 2.85
CA ARG A 853 -16.36 -2.29 2.08
C ARG A 853 -15.24 -2.88 2.94
N GLU A 854 -15.21 -2.57 4.23
CA GLU A 854 -14.12 -2.98 5.13
C GLU A 854 -14.41 -4.29 5.86
N ASN A 855 -15.64 -4.83 5.79
CA ASN A 855 -16.03 -6.05 6.50
C ASN A 855 -16.88 -6.98 5.61
N VAL A 856 -16.25 -7.65 4.64
CA VAL A 856 -16.88 -8.77 3.93
C VAL A 856 -16.45 -10.07 4.59
N GLU A 857 -17.36 -10.84 5.14
CA GLU A 857 -17.04 -12.10 5.81
C GLU A 857 -17.27 -13.29 4.86
N LEU A 858 -16.27 -14.16 4.77
CA LEU A 858 -16.38 -15.45 4.09
C LEU A 858 -16.21 -16.57 5.12
N SER A 859 -17.27 -17.36 5.31
CA SER A 859 -17.25 -18.55 6.16
C SER A 859 -16.96 -19.80 5.34
N VAL A 860 -15.83 -20.44 5.61
CA VAL A 860 -15.43 -21.71 5.00
C VAL A 860 -16.12 -22.87 5.73
N VAL A 861 -17.07 -23.51 5.05
CA VAL A 861 -17.74 -24.71 5.54
C VAL A 861 -16.89 -25.94 5.23
N LYS A 862 -16.41 -26.04 3.98
CA LYS A 862 -15.53 -27.11 3.51
C LYS A 862 -14.56 -26.58 2.47
N GLU A 863 -13.27 -26.83 2.66
CA GLU A 863 -12.28 -26.53 1.61
C GLU A 863 -12.32 -27.53 0.45
N LEU A 864 -11.80 -27.12 -0.72
CA LEU A 864 -11.74 -27.96 -1.92
C LEU A 864 -11.00 -29.30 -1.67
N ASP A 865 -9.88 -29.26 -0.97
CA ASP A 865 -9.03 -30.42 -0.63
C ASP A 865 -9.47 -31.17 0.65
N GLU A 866 -10.42 -30.63 1.41
CA GLU A 866 -10.89 -31.24 2.66
C GLU A 866 -11.78 -32.47 2.35
N SER A 867 -11.64 -33.55 3.10
CA SER A 867 -12.56 -34.70 2.97
C SER A 867 -13.84 -34.46 3.78
N LEU A 868 -14.97 -35.03 3.35
CA LEU A 868 -16.22 -34.93 4.12
C LEU A 868 -16.10 -35.71 5.44
N ASP A 869 -15.95 -34.98 6.55
CA ASP A 869 -15.94 -35.52 7.92
C ASP A 869 -17.16 -35.04 8.72
N ASP A 870 -17.33 -35.57 9.94
CA ASP A 870 -18.45 -35.16 10.80
C ASP A 870 -18.36 -33.69 11.23
N ARG A 871 -17.17 -33.06 11.17
CA ARG A 871 -17.00 -31.63 11.48
C ARG A 871 -17.58 -30.76 10.38
N VAL A 872 -17.35 -31.08 9.11
CA VAL A 872 -17.98 -30.41 7.97
C VAL A 872 -19.50 -30.50 8.06
N ARG A 873 -20.04 -31.66 8.46
CA ARG A 873 -21.49 -31.82 8.68
C ARG A 873 -22.03 -30.90 9.77
N MET A 874 -21.31 -30.75 10.89
CA MET A 874 -21.67 -29.81 11.96
C MET A 874 -21.58 -28.35 11.51
N ARG A 875 -20.62 -28.00 10.64
CA ARG A 875 -20.47 -26.63 10.12
C ARG A 875 -21.65 -26.18 9.28
N ILE A 876 -22.28 -27.10 8.54
CA ILE A 876 -23.49 -26.79 7.74
C ILE A 876 -24.66 -26.40 8.64
N ASP A 877 -24.77 -26.96 9.84
CA ASP A 877 -25.83 -26.60 10.79
C ASP A 877 -25.65 -25.19 11.35
N ALA A 878 -24.41 -24.77 11.61
CA ALA A 878 -24.06 -23.47 12.18
C ALA A 878 -24.22 -22.26 11.23
N ILE A 879 -24.63 -22.49 9.99
CA ILE A 879 -24.92 -21.47 8.98
C ILE A 879 -26.11 -20.60 9.48
N GLU A 880 -25.89 -19.36 9.88
CA GLU A 880 -26.98 -18.44 10.31
C GLU A 880 -27.02 -17.17 9.43
N PRO A 881 -28.21 -16.57 9.20
CA PRO A 881 -28.32 -15.34 8.44
C PRO A 881 -27.69 -14.18 9.22
N VAL A 882 -26.85 -13.39 8.56
CA VAL A 882 -26.05 -12.35 9.22
C VAL A 882 -26.41 -10.94 8.71
N GLN A 883 -25.74 -10.44 7.68
CA GLN A 883 -25.76 -9.01 7.30
C GLN A 883 -26.15 -8.77 5.82
N ALA A 884 -25.50 -7.87 5.09
CA ALA A 884 -25.83 -7.46 3.71
C ALA A 884 -25.11 -8.31 2.64
N THR A 885 -25.27 -7.96 1.36
CA THR A 885 -24.85 -8.79 0.21
C THR A 885 -23.81 -8.08 -0.67
N ARG A 886 -22.52 -8.17 -0.32
CA ARG A 886 -21.39 -7.66 -1.15
C ARG A 886 -20.72 -8.79 -1.95
N MET A 887 -21.30 -9.16 -3.10
CA MET A 887 -20.88 -10.35 -3.88
C MET A 887 -19.50 -10.25 -4.54
N GLY A 888 -19.11 -9.09 -5.07
CA GLY A 888 -17.88 -8.92 -5.86
C GLY A 888 -16.60 -9.50 -5.23
N PRO A 889 -16.18 -9.04 -4.05
CA PRO A 889 -15.00 -9.56 -3.36
C PRO A 889 -15.13 -11.05 -3.00
N ALA A 890 -16.32 -11.53 -2.61
CA ALA A 890 -16.55 -12.95 -2.30
C ALA A 890 -16.39 -13.86 -3.53
N ILE A 891 -16.93 -13.45 -4.68
CA ILE A 891 -16.75 -14.16 -5.96
C ILE A 891 -15.26 -14.21 -6.32
N ARG A 892 -14.56 -13.08 -6.29
CA ARG A 892 -13.12 -13.01 -6.63
C ARG A 892 -12.28 -13.91 -5.73
N HIS A 893 -12.58 -13.96 -4.44
CA HIS A 893 -11.88 -14.81 -3.49
C HIS A 893 -12.08 -16.30 -3.77
N VAL A 894 -13.32 -16.76 -3.93
CA VAL A 894 -13.61 -18.18 -4.23
C VAL A 894 -13.09 -18.58 -5.60
N VAL A 895 -13.17 -17.69 -6.59
CA VAL A 895 -12.58 -17.88 -7.92
C VAL A 895 -11.06 -18.04 -7.84
N ALA A 896 -10.37 -17.26 -7.00
CA ALA A 896 -8.93 -17.41 -6.79
C ALA A 896 -8.58 -18.77 -6.15
N LYS A 897 -9.35 -19.22 -5.14
CA LYS A 897 -9.19 -20.57 -4.55
C LYS A 897 -9.39 -21.67 -5.58
N LEU A 898 -10.44 -21.56 -6.40
CA LEU A 898 -10.73 -22.53 -7.46
C LEU A 898 -9.70 -22.49 -8.59
N ASP A 899 -9.14 -21.32 -8.90
CA ASP A 899 -8.08 -21.19 -9.91
C ASP A 899 -6.75 -21.83 -9.46
N ALA A 900 -6.42 -21.72 -8.17
CA ALA A 900 -5.24 -22.37 -7.59
C ALA A 900 -5.31 -23.91 -7.60
N HIS A 901 -6.51 -24.49 -7.71
CA HIS A 901 -6.72 -25.94 -7.71
C HIS A 901 -6.47 -26.59 -9.09
N ASP A 902 -5.75 -27.72 -9.13
CA ASP A 902 -5.41 -28.45 -10.36
C ASP A 902 -6.58 -29.31 -10.88
N ALA A 903 -7.56 -28.66 -11.52
CA ALA A 903 -8.70 -29.30 -12.17
C ALA A 903 -8.82 -28.90 -13.65
N LYS A 904 -9.24 -29.84 -14.50
CA LYS A 904 -9.40 -29.60 -15.95
C LYS A 904 -10.67 -28.80 -16.26
N VAL A 905 -11.72 -29.02 -15.49
CA VAL A 905 -12.99 -28.30 -15.57
C VAL A 905 -13.26 -27.72 -14.20
N LYS A 906 -13.51 -26.41 -14.13
CA LYS A 906 -13.75 -25.67 -12.90
C LYS A 906 -15.12 -25.03 -13.00
N ILE A 907 -16.00 -25.33 -12.05
CA ILE A 907 -17.37 -24.84 -12.03
C ILE A 907 -17.57 -24.03 -10.75
N PHE A 908 -18.09 -22.81 -10.89
CA PHE A 908 -18.45 -21.95 -9.78
C PHE A 908 -19.97 -21.80 -9.74
N ILE A 909 -20.60 -22.10 -8.61
CA ILE A 909 -22.05 -21.99 -8.43
C ILE A 909 -22.32 -20.99 -7.31
N LEU A 910 -23.04 -19.92 -7.63
CA LEU A 910 -23.53 -18.95 -6.65
C LEU A 910 -25.03 -19.18 -6.42
N VAL A 911 -25.43 -19.35 -5.17
CA VAL A 911 -26.82 -19.39 -4.72
C VAL A 911 -27.07 -18.14 -3.90
N SER A 912 -27.98 -17.28 -4.36
CA SER A 912 -28.34 -16.05 -3.67
C SER A 912 -29.84 -15.77 -3.79
N ASP A 913 -30.43 -15.23 -2.73
CA ASP A 913 -31.86 -14.94 -2.64
C ASP A 913 -32.27 -13.60 -3.25
N GLY A 914 -31.31 -12.78 -3.74
CA GLY A 914 -31.64 -11.44 -4.24
C GLY A 914 -30.53 -10.70 -4.99
N ARG A 915 -30.74 -9.39 -5.14
CA ARG A 915 -29.79 -8.47 -5.79
C ARG A 915 -28.63 -8.14 -4.83
N PRO A 916 -27.40 -7.94 -5.34
CA PRO A 916 -26.31 -7.43 -4.51
C PRO A 916 -26.64 -6.01 -3.99
N GLU A 917 -26.58 -5.83 -2.67
CA GLU A 917 -26.91 -4.58 -1.95
C GLU A 917 -26.08 -4.49 -0.66
N ASP A 918 -25.48 -3.33 -0.39
CA ASP A 918 -24.65 -3.05 0.79
C ASP A 918 -24.66 -1.52 1.09
N GLU A 919 -24.37 -1.10 2.33
CA GLU A 919 -24.55 0.29 2.79
C GLU A 919 -23.67 1.32 2.05
N ASP A 920 -22.50 0.90 1.58
CA ASP A 920 -21.51 1.73 0.87
C ASP A 920 -21.29 1.30 -0.60
N TYR A 921 -22.28 0.64 -1.20
CA TYR A 921 -22.19 0.14 -2.58
C TYR A 921 -22.52 1.24 -3.61
N GLY A 922 -21.75 2.35 -3.61
CA GLY A 922 -21.95 3.50 -4.51
C GLY A 922 -21.79 4.86 -3.81
N ARG A 923 -22.03 5.97 -4.51
CA ARG A 923 -21.95 7.33 -3.92
C ARG A 923 -23.15 7.65 -3.02
N ASP A 924 -24.30 7.04 -3.32
CA ASP A 924 -25.57 7.18 -2.62
C ASP A 924 -26.15 5.78 -2.32
N ARG A 925 -26.82 5.61 -1.16
CA ARG A 925 -27.43 4.34 -0.72
C ARG A 925 -28.49 3.78 -1.69
N ASP A 926 -29.01 4.61 -2.59
CA ASP A 926 -30.02 4.25 -3.59
C ASP A 926 -29.41 3.83 -4.95
N GLU A 927 -28.08 3.90 -5.13
CA GLU A 927 -27.41 3.63 -6.41
C GLU A 927 -27.20 2.14 -6.71
N ARG A 928 -28.31 1.45 -6.96
CA ARG A 928 -28.38 -0.01 -7.15
C ARG A 928 -27.65 -0.54 -8.40
N GLU A 929 -27.31 0.31 -9.36
CA GLU A 929 -26.64 -0.09 -10.61
C GLU A 929 -25.15 -0.42 -10.41
N TYR A 930 -24.48 0.24 -9.46
CA TYR A 930 -23.05 0.03 -9.23
C TYR A 930 -22.75 -1.42 -8.81
N ALA A 931 -23.55 -1.98 -7.90
CA ALA A 931 -23.39 -3.34 -7.40
C ALA A 931 -23.58 -4.42 -8.47
N VAL A 932 -24.50 -4.19 -9.39
CA VAL A 932 -24.74 -5.07 -10.53
C VAL A 932 -23.52 -5.08 -11.47
N HIS A 933 -22.91 -3.91 -11.71
CA HIS A 933 -21.76 -3.80 -12.60
C HIS A 933 -20.47 -4.39 -12.01
N ASP A 934 -20.19 -4.20 -10.71
CA ASP A 934 -19.03 -4.86 -10.09
C ASP A 934 -19.18 -6.39 -10.07
N THR A 935 -20.36 -6.88 -9.70
CA THR A 935 -20.63 -8.32 -9.68
C THR A 935 -20.54 -8.92 -11.09
N ARG A 936 -21.09 -8.25 -12.11
CA ARG A 936 -20.91 -8.63 -13.52
C ARG A 936 -19.42 -8.74 -13.87
N ARG A 937 -18.61 -7.78 -13.43
CA ARG A 937 -17.19 -7.78 -13.73
C ARG A 937 -16.45 -8.95 -13.08
N ALA A 938 -16.75 -9.26 -11.81
CA ALA A 938 -16.21 -10.42 -11.11
C ALA A 938 -16.57 -11.75 -11.81
N LEU A 939 -17.78 -11.87 -12.36
CA LEU A 939 -18.20 -13.06 -13.11
C LEU A 939 -17.49 -13.18 -14.47
N ILE A 940 -17.26 -12.06 -15.17
CA ILE A 940 -16.49 -12.04 -16.41
C ILE A 940 -15.02 -12.42 -16.14
N GLU A 941 -14.45 -11.99 -15.02
CA GLU A 941 -13.11 -12.38 -14.57
C GLU A 941 -13.00 -13.89 -14.38
N ALA A 942 -13.98 -14.52 -13.71
CA ALA A 942 -14.05 -15.97 -13.57
C ALA A 942 -14.04 -16.69 -14.92
N LYS A 943 -14.84 -16.22 -15.89
CA LYS A 943 -14.91 -16.79 -17.24
C LYS A 943 -13.58 -16.64 -18.01
N ARG A 944 -12.85 -15.54 -17.81
CA ARG A 944 -11.50 -15.36 -18.39
C ARG A 944 -10.49 -16.38 -17.86
N LEU A 945 -10.65 -16.81 -16.60
CA LEU A 945 -9.85 -17.88 -15.98
C LEU A 945 -10.33 -19.29 -16.36
N ARG A 946 -11.25 -19.43 -17.33
CA ARG A 946 -11.85 -20.70 -17.77
C ARG A 946 -12.59 -21.44 -16.64
N ILE A 947 -13.10 -20.69 -15.67
CA ILE A 947 -14.05 -21.17 -14.69
C ILE A 947 -15.43 -20.87 -15.24
N GLU A 948 -16.35 -21.84 -15.19
CA GLU A 948 -17.72 -21.64 -15.65
C GLU A 948 -18.60 -21.21 -14.47
N PRO A 949 -18.95 -19.91 -14.35
CA PRO A 949 -19.86 -19.44 -13.33
C PRO A 949 -21.31 -19.80 -13.69
N PHE A 950 -22.10 -20.16 -12.69
CA PHE A 950 -23.52 -20.42 -12.81
C PHE A 950 -24.27 -19.85 -11.61
N LEU A 951 -25.29 -19.04 -11.87
CA LEU A 951 -26.02 -18.33 -10.81
C LEU A 951 -27.42 -18.89 -10.63
N ILE A 952 -27.81 -19.09 -9.38
CA ILE A 952 -29.15 -19.53 -9.02
C ILE A 952 -29.74 -18.47 -8.09
N THR A 953 -30.87 -17.92 -8.49
CA THR A 953 -31.65 -17.04 -7.62
C THR A 953 -33.01 -17.62 -7.27
N VAL A 954 -33.50 -17.27 -6.10
CA VAL A 954 -34.85 -17.62 -5.63
C VAL A 954 -35.81 -16.42 -5.73
N ASP A 955 -35.31 -15.25 -6.13
CA ASP A 955 -36.11 -14.04 -6.30
C ASP A 955 -37.01 -14.12 -7.54
N SER A 956 -38.32 -13.95 -7.35
CA SER A 956 -39.31 -13.90 -8.44
C SER A 956 -39.13 -12.71 -9.40
N GLU A 957 -38.49 -11.63 -8.95
CA GLU A 957 -38.09 -10.45 -9.75
C GLU A 957 -36.65 -10.57 -10.30
N GLY A 958 -36.04 -11.76 -10.15
CA GLY A 958 -34.69 -12.13 -10.57
C GLY A 958 -34.31 -11.76 -12.01
N HIS A 959 -35.28 -11.82 -12.92
CA HIS A 959 -35.02 -11.77 -14.35
C HIS A 959 -34.44 -10.43 -14.84
N ASP A 960 -34.85 -9.32 -14.22
CA ASP A 960 -34.53 -7.98 -14.71
C ASP A 960 -33.06 -7.58 -14.46
N TYR A 961 -32.50 -7.97 -13.31
CA TYR A 961 -31.11 -7.65 -12.95
C TYR A 961 -30.14 -8.76 -13.34
N LEU A 962 -30.55 -10.04 -13.30
CA LEU A 962 -29.68 -11.14 -13.75
C LEU A 962 -29.37 -11.04 -15.24
N GLY A 963 -30.31 -10.54 -16.05
CA GLY A 963 -30.03 -10.25 -17.46
C GLY A 963 -28.89 -9.23 -17.63
N GLN A 964 -28.84 -8.21 -16.78
CA GLN A 964 -27.76 -7.21 -16.80
C GLN A 964 -26.46 -7.73 -16.18
N MET A 965 -26.54 -8.61 -15.19
CA MET A 965 -25.39 -9.13 -14.44
C MET A 965 -24.69 -10.30 -15.15
N CYS A 966 -25.46 -11.20 -15.77
CA CYS A 966 -24.95 -12.46 -16.29
C CYS A 966 -24.62 -12.40 -17.79
N ASP A 967 -25.30 -11.61 -18.61
CA ASP A 967 -25.03 -11.52 -20.07
C ASP A 967 -24.91 -12.92 -20.74
N ASP A 968 -23.69 -13.36 -21.10
CA ASP A 968 -23.37 -14.69 -21.66
C ASP A 968 -23.16 -15.81 -20.60
N ILE A 969 -23.55 -15.59 -19.34
CA ILE A 969 -23.35 -16.51 -18.21
C ILE A 969 -24.68 -17.20 -17.87
N GLY A 970 -24.62 -18.50 -17.60
CA GLY A 970 -25.81 -19.28 -17.26
C GLY A 970 -26.41 -18.87 -15.91
N TYR A 971 -27.74 -18.65 -15.88
CA TYR A 971 -28.48 -18.43 -14.64
C TYR A 971 -29.84 -19.14 -14.65
N GLU A 972 -30.34 -19.51 -13.47
CA GLU A 972 -31.71 -20.03 -13.28
C GLU A 972 -32.43 -19.24 -12.17
N VAL A 973 -33.67 -18.82 -12.46
CA VAL A 973 -34.59 -18.23 -11.49
C VAL A 973 -35.55 -19.31 -11.00
N VAL A 974 -35.48 -19.67 -9.73
CA VAL A 974 -36.31 -20.69 -9.09
C VAL A 974 -37.54 -20.04 -8.46
N THR A 975 -38.70 -20.17 -9.10
CA THR A 975 -39.96 -19.54 -8.65
C THR A 975 -40.55 -20.14 -7.37
N ASP A 976 -40.12 -21.34 -6.99
CA ASP A 976 -40.57 -22.06 -5.80
C ASP A 976 -39.34 -22.56 -5.04
N ILE A 977 -39.04 -21.91 -3.91
CA ILE A 977 -37.85 -22.23 -3.11
C ILE A 977 -37.84 -23.69 -2.67
N GLU A 978 -39.00 -24.30 -2.40
CA GLU A 978 -39.09 -25.69 -1.95
C GLU A 978 -38.65 -26.68 -3.04
N ALA A 979 -38.55 -26.22 -4.29
CA ALA A 979 -38.02 -26.99 -5.41
C ALA A 979 -36.49 -26.90 -5.54
N LEU A 980 -35.81 -25.96 -4.88
CA LEU A 980 -34.36 -25.77 -4.94
C LEU A 980 -33.57 -27.05 -4.63
N PRO A 981 -33.89 -27.85 -3.59
CA PRO A 981 -33.16 -29.08 -3.29
C PRO A 981 -33.25 -30.13 -4.42
N ARG A 982 -34.30 -30.08 -5.25
CA ARG A 982 -34.48 -30.96 -6.42
C ARG A 982 -33.82 -30.41 -7.69
N ARG A 983 -33.73 -29.08 -7.81
CA ARG A 983 -33.26 -28.37 -9.00
C ARG A 983 -31.75 -28.28 -9.06
N LEU A 984 -31.10 -27.95 -7.95
CA LEU A 984 -29.65 -27.72 -7.88
C LEU A 984 -28.82 -28.92 -8.41
N PRO A 985 -29.05 -30.18 -8.00
CA PRO A 985 -28.31 -31.32 -8.57
C PRO A 985 -28.60 -31.55 -10.07
N ARG A 986 -29.82 -31.23 -10.55
CA ARG A 986 -30.17 -31.37 -11.97
C ARG A 986 -29.46 -30.33 -12.83
N LEU A 987 -29.27 -29.13 -12.30
CA LEU A 987 -28.56 -28.04 -12.96
C LEU A 987 -27.09 -28.31 -13.07
N TYR A 988 -26.47 -28.76 -11.97
CA TYR A 988 -25.07 -29.18 -12.01
C TYR A 988 -24.81 -30.21 -13.11
N ARG A 989 -25.71 -31.18 -13.28
CA ARG A 989 -25.59 -32.15 -14.39
C ARG A 989 -25.57 -31.48 -15.76
N TYR A 990 -26.41 -30.47 -15.99
CA TYR A 990 -26.46 -29.76 -17.26
C TYR A 990 -25.11 -29.08 -17.53
N VAL A 991 -24.64 -28.29 -16.56
CA VAL A 991 -23.38 -27.52 -16.66
C VAL A 991 -22.16 -28.44 -16.76
N ALA A 992 -22.12 -29.54 -16.01
CA ALA A 992 -21.00 -30.49 -16.04
C ALA A 992 -21.01 -31.44 -17.26
N SER A 993 -22.03 -31.35 -18.13
CA SER A 993 -22.17 -32.19 -19.34
C SER A 993 -21.92 -31.46 -20.65
N GLU A 994 -21.94 -30.12 -20.63
CA GLU A 994 -21.43 -29.26 -21.70
C GLU A 994 -19.90 -29.18 -21.63
#